data_AF-A0A9P4ME92-F1
#
_entry.id   AF-A0A9P4ME92-F1
#
_cell.length_a   1.000
_cell.length_b   1.000
_cell.length_c   1.000
_cell.angle_alpha   90.00
_cell.angle_beta   90.00
_cell.angle_gamma   90.00
#
_symmetry.space_group_name_H-M   'P 1'
#
loop_
_entity.id
_entity.type
_entity.pdbx_description
1 polymer ?
#
loop_
_entity_poly.entity_id
_entity_poly.type
_entity_poly.pdbx_seq_one_letter_code
_entity_poly.pdbx_strand_id
1 'polypeptide(L)'
;MQPTGFQARTDQVHLDHVVLDSEDMQQGSSILGFSFWTLCSGVSLVTTRYILIEENYHFPSRILLLQLFTAFTIFLVQQLFRCIRQKKQDDSAWWSTSGQNQKEMCSQYWTLAIAALAAGMALPLLMQAVIHLPNLLTLAMLSIIASLTHHTLAYVFSPGSLCEWPRTRLLLLGAACVTIFYDEYRVSVNGVIFSITTMGLIGIASFFFWNGVERVQRSRASYCPQRIFLFLTIAVSTVISSVYCWWLEGTFATTTSLEDFIPILIVNVISSATAITMAGSIVVDHGDHVKLEEAFEGTTANDKPSFAGFGVMLAGVVAVGVTTLEIPAKETPRQLLSYFWAALFVDPRANWHWLTRLVGSTGNFLPWRNIRPSLSSKDMDYIHNVSETESGSDGELYADKRDGYPSPTPPSHTWPSMMALALTIAFWSLYILDPLLPLTSTSPHPTPHLDTSYQFRSVLDIVINTYSEAPSVIISNLSPILSHPSISPLNPRVVIYTKHPNANLTLLQAETGAAEVHLRPNVGREGETYLHHILSSWDKLARHTMFLQAEVHNPSFLWKRLGEFDAEKTGMLSLGLQSGSCECSRCGDVYGWVDGRKAISEVYERVYGDKCEGRVGLTYKGQFIASARRMRGVGKGVYEWLWEGMVKGGMDENGTGFAVERGWGVLMQCVRDGMGGCED
;
A
#
# COMPACT_ATOMS: atom_id res chain seq x y z
N MET A 1 -8.81 -49.70 -70.22
CA MET A 1 -9.70 -49.04 -69.25
C MET A 1 -8.86 -48.60 -68.06
N GLN A 2 -8.67 -47.29 -67.90
CA GLN A 2 -7.94 -46.67 -66.79
C GLN A 2 -8.91 -46.38 -65.62
N PRO A 3 -8.47 -46.44 -64.35
CA PRO A 3 -9.26 -45.98 -63.22
C PRO A 3 -9.04 -44.47 -63.02
N THR A 4 -10.15 -43.73 -62.97
CA THR A 4 -10.20 -42.30 -62.66
C THR A 4 -10.10 -42.06 -61.15
N GLY A 5 -9.07 -41.34 -60.72
CA GLY A 5 -8.94 -40.82 -59.36
C GLY A 5 -9.82 -39.59 -59.16
N PHE A 6 -10.70 -39.62 -58.16
CA PHE A 6 -11.53 -38.50 -57.74
C PHE A 6 -10.85 -37.82 -56.54
N GLN A 7 -10.37 -36.59 -56.74
CA GLN A 7 -9.61 -35.83 -55.76
C GLN A 7 -10.57 -34.92 -54.97
N ALA A 8 -10.85 -35.28 -53.71
CA ALA A 8 -11.65 -34.47 -52.79
C ALA A 8 -10.81 -33.27 -52.30
N ARG A 9 -11.11 -32.08 -52.81
CA ARG A 9 -10.49 -30.80 -52.41
C ARG A 9 -11.58 -29.73 -52.35
N THR A 10 -12.42 -29.75 -51.31
CA THR A 10 -13.43 -28.68 -51.11
C THR A 10 -13.81 -28.33 -49.67
N ASP A 11 -13.38 -29.06 -48.63
CA ASP A 11 -13.87 -28.80 -47.25
C ASP A 11 -12.92 -27.98 -46.36
N GLN A 12 -11.75 -27.57 -46.86
CA GLN A 12 -10.75 -26.89 -46.03
C GLN A 12 -10.98 -25.36 -45.92
N VAL A 13 -11.67 -24.74 -46.87
CA VAL A 13 -11.89 -23.28 -46.91
C VAL A 13 -12.97 -22.82 -45.90
N HIS A 14 -13.81 -23.73 -45.41
CA HIS A 14 -14.87 -23.36 -44.46
C HIS A 14 -14.43 -23.40 -42.99
N LEU A 15 -13.30 -24.05 -42.67
CA LEU A 15 -12.77 -24.12 -41.30
C LEU A 15 -12.03 -22.83 -40.91
N ASP A 16 -11.31 -22.19 -41.84
CA ASP A 16 -10.51 -21.00 -41.55
C ASP A 16 -11.36 -19.78 -41.16
N HIS A 17 -12.59 -19.68 -41.69
CA HIS A 17 -13.53 -18.61 -41.32
C HIS A 17 -14.15 -18.78 -39.92
N VAL A 18 -14.25 -20.01 -39.38
CA VAL A 18 -14.79 -20.25 -38.03
C VAL A 18 -13.74 -20.00 -36.95
N VAL A 19 -12.45 -20.10 -37.29
CA VAL A 19 -11.34 -19.83 -36.36
C VAL A 19 -11.22 -18.33 -36.06
N LEU A 20 -11.40 -17.47 -37.07
CA LEU A 20 -11.26 -16.00 -36.93
C LEU A 20 -12.29 -15.37 -35.98
N ASP A 21 -13.55 -15.83 -35.98
CA ASP A 21 -14.59 -15.31 -35.04
C ASP A 21 -14.30 -15.68 -33.56
N SER A 22 -13.46 -16.69 -33.30
CA SER A 22 -13.15 -17.14 -31.94
C SER A 22 -12.04 -16.31 -31.27
N GLU A 23 -11.13 -15.73 -32.06
CA GLU A 23 -9.99 -14.93 -31.57
C GLU A 23 -10.45 -13.54 -31.12
N ASP A 24 -11.38 -12.91 -31.84
CA ASP A 24 -11.95 -11.60 -31.48
C ASP A 24 -12.75 -11.65 -30.16
N MET A 25 -13.44 -12.76 -29.88
CA MET A 25 -14.09 -12.99 -28.58
C MET A 25 -13.08 -13.16 -27.43
N GLN A 26 -11.87 -13.66 -27.72
CA GLN A 26 -10.84 -13.88 -26.73
C GLN A 26 -10.14 -12.58 -26.31
N GLN A 27 -9.97 -11.63 -27.24
CA GLN A 27 -9.30 -10.36 -26.96
C GLN A 27 -10.11 -9.46 -26.01
N GLY A 28 -11.44 -9.34 -26.20
CA GLY A 28 -12.31 -8.57 -25.29
C GLY A 28 -12.36 -9.10 -23.85
N SER A 29 -12.05 -10.39 -23.66
CA SER A 29 -12.04 -11.01 -22.33
C SER A 29 -10.83 -10.61 -21.47
N SER A 30 -9.70 -10.23 -22.09
CA SER A 30 -8.45 -9.96 -21.37
C SER A 30 -8.46 -8.61 -20.62
N ILE A 31 -8.92 -7.53 -21.27
CA ILE A 31 -8.99 -6.20 -20.63
C ILE A 31 -10.03 -6.19 -19.50
N LEU A 32 -11.15 -6.90 -19.69
CA LEU A 32 -12.20 -7.02 -18.68
C LEU A 32 -11.71 -7.86 -17.49
N GLY A 33 -11.03 -8.98 -17.75
CA GLY A 33 -10.37 -9.76 -16.72
C GLY A 33 -9.39 -8.93 -15.90
N PHE A 34 -8.54 -8.15 -16.57
CA PHE A 34 -7.57 -7.29 -15.90
C PHE A 34 -8.22 -6.17 -15.05
N SER A 35 -9.23 -5.50 -15.59
CA SER A 35 -9.96 -4.44 -14.86
C SER A 35 -10.63 -5.01 -13.62
N PHE A 36 -11.19 -6.21 -13.74
CA PHE A 36 -11.79 -6.95 -12.64
C PHE A 36 -10.75 -7.36 -11.59
N TRP A 37 -9.58 -7.86 -12.01
CA TRP A 37 -8.46 -8.13 -11.11
C TRP A 37 -8.04 -6.89 -10.34
N THR A 38 -7.90 -5.74 -11.02
CA THR A 38 -7.49 -4.47 -10.39
C THR A 38 -8.48 -4.03 -9.33
N LEU A 39 -9.78 -4.15 -9.61
CA LEU A 39 -10.84 -3.87 -8.64
C LEU A 39 -10.75 -4.82 -7.44
N CYS A 40 -10.65 -6.12 -7.67
CA CYS A 40 -10.53 -7.12 -6.60
C CYS A 40 -9.26 -6.91 -5.75
N SER A 41 -8.14 -6.57 -6.39
CA SER A 41 -6.88 -6.25 -5.72
C SER A 41 -7.00 -5.00 -4.83
N GLY A 42 -7.56 -3.91 -5.36
CA GLY A 42 -7.76 -2.68 -4.60
C GLY A 42 -8.69 -2.89 -3.40
N VAL A 43 -9.83 -3.57 -3.62
CA VAL A 43 -10.77 -3.94 -2.55
C VAL A 43 -10.09 -4.84 -1.51
N SER A 44 -9.29 -5.81 -1.94
CA SER A 44 -8.52 -6.70 -1.05
C SER A 44 -7.57 -5.90 -0.16
N LEU A 45 -6.75 -5.00 -0.71
CA LEU A 45 -5.80 -4.19 0.07
C LEU A 45 -6.52 -3.29 1.09
N VAL A 46 -7.57 -2.59 0.65
CA VAL A 46 -8.34 -1.65 1.47
C VAL A 46 -9.04 -2.37 2.62
N THR A 47 -9.76 -3.46 2.32
CA THR A 47 -10.45 -4.24 3.35
C THR A 47 -9.49 -4.98 4.28
N THR A 48 -8.33 -5.44 3.78
CA THR A 48 -7.30 -6.06 4.63
C THR A 48 -6.79 -5.06 5.66
N ARG A 49 -6.47 -3.84 5.22
CA ARG A 49 -6.04 -2.77 6.11
C ARG A 49 -7.10 -2.44 7.16
N TYR A 50 -8.35 -2.27 6.72
CA TYR A 50 -9.45 -1.96 7.61
C TYR A 50 -9.59 -2.99 8.72
N ILE A 51 -9.59 -4.29 8.37
CA ILE A 51 -9.68 -5.37 9.36
C ILE A 51 -8.47 -5.37 10.31
N LEU A 52 -7.25 -5.25 9.76
CA LEU A 52 -6.03 -5.37 10.57
C LEU A 52 -5.80 -4.17 11.50
N ILE A 53 -6.11 -2.96 11.04
CA ILE A 53 -5.76 -1.72 11.74
C ILE A 53 -6.98 -1.09 12.40
N GLU A 54 -8.06 -0.85 11.65
CA GLU A 54 -9.23 -0.12 12.15
C GLU A 54 -10.07 -0.98 13.09
N GLU A 55 -10.28 -2.26 12.76
CA GLU A 55 -10.95 -3.24 13.62
C GLU A 55 -10.00 -3.88 14.65
N ASN A 56 -8.73 -3.43 14.68
CA ASN A 56 -7.73 -3.88 15.65
C ASN A 56 -7.50 -5.41 15.64
N TYR A 57 -7.73 -6.08 14.50
CA TYR A 57 -7.54 -7.52 14.37
C TYR A 57 -6.10 -7.84 13.94
N HIS A 58 -5.15 -7.84 14.88
CA HIS A 58 -3.71 -8.02 14.64
C HIS A 58 -3.27 -9.45 14.29
N PHE A 59 -4.01 -10.16 13.42
CA PHE A 59 -3.71 -11.54 13.01
C PHE A 59 -3.60 -11.68 11.48
N PRO A 60 -2.58 -11.06 10.84
CA PRO A 60 -2.41 -11.05 9.38
C PRO A 60 -2.34 -12.44 8.75
N SER A 61 -1.69 -13.39 9.41
CA SER A 61 -1.48 -14.73 8.86
C SER A 61 -2.78 -15.52 8.84
N ARG A 62 -3.64 -15.34 9.84
CA ARG A 62 -4.98 -15.97 9.87
C ARG A 62 -5.85 -15.48 8.71
N ILE A 63 -5.87 -14.17 8.46
CA ILE A 63 -6.60 -13.62 7.31
C ILE A 63 -6.04 -14.20 6.00
N LEU A 64 -4.72 -14.18 5.82
CA LEU A 64 -4.10 -14.71 4.62
C LEU A 64 -4.39 -16.21 4.42
N LEU A 65 -4.39 -17.02 5.48
CA LEU A 65 -4.74 -18.44 5.38
C LEU A 65 -6.19 -18.64 4.89
N LEU A 66 -7.15 -17.83 5.34
CA LEU A 66 -8.54 -17.86 4.84
C LEU A 66 -8.61 -17.47 3.35
N GLN A 67 -7.87 -16.44 2.95
CA GLN A 67 -7.77 -16.02 1.55
C GLN A 67 -7.17 -17.13 0.66
N LEU A 68 -6.07 -17.76 1.11
CA LEU A 68 -5.38 -18.83 0.40
C LEU A 68 -6.24 -20.10 0.30
N PHE A 69 -6.96 -20.48 1.36
CA PHE A 69 -7.89 -21.61 1.34
C PHE A 69 -9.02 -21.37 0.33
N THR A 70 -9.56 -20.16 0.30
CA THR A 70 -10.61 -19.78 -0.66
C THR A 70 -10.06 -19.76 -2.10
N ALA A 71 -8.86 -19.22 -2.31
CA ALA A 71 -8.17 -19.23 -3.61
C ALA A 71 -7.95 -20.66 -4.10
N PHE A 72 -7.51 -21.56 -3.22
CA PHE A 72 -7.34 -22.98 -3.52
C PHE A 72 -8.67 -23.65 -3.91
N THR A 73 -9.74 -23.34 -3.19
CA THR A 73 -11.09 -23.87 -3.49
C THR A 73 -11.58 -23.41 -4.86
N ILE A 74 -11.45 -22.10 -5.16
CA ILE A 74 -11.79 -21.54 -6.49
C ILE A 74 -10.97 -22.24 -7.58
N PHE A 75 -9.66 -22.41 -7.36
CA PHE A 75 -8.77 -23.08 -8.29
C PHE A 75 -9.21 -24.54 -8.55
N LEU A 76 -9.51 -25.32 -7.51
CA LEU A 76 -9.97 -26.71 -7.65
C LEU A 76 -11.29 -26.81 -8.43
N VAL A 77 -12.25 -25.92 -8.14
CA VAL A 77 -13.53 -25.85 -8.85
C VAL A 77 -13.30 -25.56 -10.34
N GLN A 78 -12.43 -24.59 -10.66
CA GLN A 78 -12.07 -24.29 -12.04
C GLN A 78 -11.39 -25.48 -12.76
N GLN A 79 -10.53 -26.23 -12.07
CA GLN A 79 -9.94 -27.44 -12.65
C GLN A 79 -11.00 -28.51 -12.89
N LEU A 80 -11.90 -28.74 -11.93
CA LEU A 80 -12.97 -29.73 -12.05
C LEU A 80 -13.90 -29.42 -13.24
N PHE A 81 -14.35 -28.17 -13.38
CA PHE A 81 -15.16 -27.75 -14.53
C PHE A 81 -14.45 -27.99 -15.86
N ARG A 82 -13.14 -27.77 -15.91
CA ARG A 82 -12.35 -28.03 -17.12
C ARG A 82 -12.20 -29.52 -17.40
N CYS A 83 -11.93 -30.34 -16.40
CA CYS A 83 -11.90 -31.79 -16.55
C CYS A 83 -13.24 -32.32 -17.08
N ILE A 84 -14.37 -31.81 -16.56
CA ILE A 84 -15.71 -32.17 -17.04
C ILE A 84 -15.90 -31.75 -18.51
N ARG A 85 -15.45 -30.55 -18.88
CA ARG A 85 -15.57 -30.03 -20.25
C ARG A 85 -14.68 -30.77 -21.24
N GLN A 86 -13.45 -31.11 -20.85
CA GLN A 86 -12.47 -31.82 -21.67
C GLN A 86 -12.79 -33.30 -21.85
N LYS A 87 -13.36 -33.97 -20.83
CA LYS A 87 -13.85 -35.36 -20.95
C LYS A 87 -14.89 -35.52 -22.06
N LYS A 88 -15.53 -34.43 -22.50
CA LYS A 88 -16.48 -34.42 -23.61
C LYS A 88 -15.82 -34.31 -24.99
N GLN A 89 -14.53 -33.96 -25.06
CA GLN A 89 -13.87 -33.57 -26.31
C GLN A 89 -12.77 -34.52 -26.78
N ASP A 90 -12.09 -35.27 -25.90
CA ASP A 90 -11.05 -36.22 -26.33
C ASP A 90 -10.92 -37.43 -25.37
N ASP A 91 -11.55 -38.55 -25.72
CA ASP A 91 -11.36 -39.84 -25.04
C ASP A 91 -10.09 -40.61 -25.52
N SER A 92 -9.31 -40.08 -26.47
CA SER A 92 -8.26 -40.88 -27.15
C SER A 92 -6.81 -40.35 -27.09
N ALA A 93 -6.53 -39.12 -26.64
CA ALA A 93 -5.20 -38.52 -26.84
C ALA A 93 -4.36 -38.21 -25.58
N TRP A 94 -4.92 -38.23 -24.37
CA TRP A 94 -4.23 -37.67 -23.18
C TRP A 94 -3.18 -38.59 -22.53
N TRP A 95 -3.23 -39.90 -22.77
CA TRP A 95 -2.36 -40.88 -22.10
C TRP A 95 -1.18 -41.38 -22.93
N SER A 96 -1.05 -41.00 -24.22
CA SER A 96 -0.06 -41.61 -25.13
C SER A 96 1.23 -40.82 -25.35
N THR A 97 1.47 -39.71 -24.65
CA THR A 97 2.75 -38.98 -24.70
C THR A 97 3.84 -39.72 -23.91
N SER A 98 4.35 -40.73 -24.61
CA SER A 98 5.50 -41.58 -24.37
C SER A 98 6.73 -40.82 -23.84
N GLY A 99 7.09 -41.10 -22.58
CA GLY A 99 8.41 -41.45 -22.05
C GLY A 99 9.71 -40.70 -22.40
N GLN A 100 9.80 -39.88 -23.43
CA GLN A 100 11.10 -39.60 -24.05
C GLN A 100 11.82 -38.32 -23.56
N ASN A 101 11.17 -37.33 -22.92
CA ASN A 101 11.83 -36.08 -22.51
C ASN A 101 11.65 -35.68 -21.01
N GLN A 102 11.72 -36.64 -20.09
CA GLN A 102 11.58 -36.35 -18.64
C GLN A 102 12.66 -35.38 -18.09
N LYS A 103 13.88 -35.40 -18.65
CA LYS A 103 14.98 -34.50 -18.23
C LYS A 103 14.77 -33.05 -18.65
N GLU A 104 14.27 -32.81 -19.86
CA GLU A 104 13.98 -31.44 -20.35
C GLU A 104 12.80 -30.83 -19.59
N MET A 105 11.78 -31.64 -19.27
CA MET A 105 10.68 -31.23 -18.40
C MET A 105 11.19 -30.72 -17.04
N CYS A 106 12.08 -31.47 -16.38
CA CYS A 106 12.58 -31.09 -15.05
C CYS A 106 13.26 -29.71 -15.04
N SER A 107 14.06 -29.40 -16.07
CA SER A 107 14.72 -28.10 -16.19
C SER A 107 13.75 -26.93 -16.42
N GLN A 108 12.63 -27.16 -17.10
CA GLN A 108 11.62 -26.13 -17.39
C GLN A 108 10.75 -25.83 -16.17
N TYR A 109 10.42 -26.85 -15.37
CA TYR A 109 9.64 -26.66 -14.15
C TYR A 109 10.41 -25.97 -13.03
N TRP A 110 11.74 -26.09 -13.01
CA TRP A 110 12.56 -25.45 -11.98
C TRP A 110 12.42 -23.92 -11.98
N THR A 111 12.39 -23.28 -13.15
CA THR A 111 12.20 -21.82 -13.25
C THR A 111 10.81 -21.39 -12.76
N LEU A 112 9.76 -22.16 -13.05
CA LEU A 112 8.41 -21.91 -12.54
C LEU A 112 8.32 -22.15 -11.02
N ALA A 113 9.04 -23.14 -10.50
CA ALA A 113 9.11 -23.40 -9.07
C ALA A 113 9.81 -22.27 -8.30
N ILE A 114 10.91 -21.70 -8.83
CA ILE A 114 11.55 -20.51 -8.26
C ILE A 114 10.58 -19.33 -8.27
N ALA A 115 9.88 -19.10 -9.39
CA ALA A 115 8.90 -18.03 -9.48
C ALA A 115 7.81 -18.18 -8.43
N ALA A 116 7.25 -19.39 -8.29
CA ALA A 116 6.19 -19.68 -7.33
C ALA A 116 6.66 -19.58 -5.88
N LEU A 117 7.91 -19.98 -5.59
CA LEU A 117 8.53 -19.81 -4.28
C LEU A 117 8.62 -18.34 -3.91
N ALA A 118 9.14 -17.50 -4.82
CA ALA A 118 9.26 -16.07 -4.59
C ALA A 118 7.88 -15.39 -4.40
N ALA A 119 6.90 -15.71 -5.24
CA ALA A 119 5.53 -15.20 -5.09
C ALA A 119 4.87 -15.68 -3.78
N GLY A 120 5.05 -16.95 -3.43
CA GLY A 120 4.49 -17.54 -2.21
C GLY A 120 5.07 -16.92 -0.93
N MET A 121 6.36 -16.57 -0.95
CA MET A 121 7.01 -15.81 0.13
C MET A 121 6.56 -14.35 0.21
N ALA A 122 6.23 -13.73 -0.93
CA ALA A 122 5.83 -12.33 -0.96
C ALA A 122 4.47 -12.06 -0.27
N LEU A 123 3.52 -13.00 -0.35
CA LEU A 123 2.18 -12.81 0.22
C LEU A 123 2.13 -12.58 1.75
N PRO A 124 2.78 -13.38 2.61
CA PRO A 124 2.81 -13.09 4.05
C PRO A 124 3.59 -11.81 4.38
N LEU A 125 4.64 -11.49 3.61
CA LEU A 125 5.38 -10.23 3.77
C LEU A 125 4.53 -9.02 3.35
N LEU A 126 3.65 -9.19 2.35
CA LEU A 126 2.68 -8.16 1.96
C LEU A 126 1.73 -7.85 3.12
N MET A 127 1.24 -8.85 3.84
CA MET A 127 0.38 -8.64 5.00
C MET A 127 1.10 -7.85 6.10
N GLN A 128 2.38 -8.14 6.34
CA GLN A 128 3.21 -7.36 7.26
C GLN A 128 3.44 -5.93 6.76
N ALA A 129 3.63 -5.75 5.45
CA ALA A 129 3.74 -4.43 4.85
C ALA A 129 2.45 -3.61 5.03
N VAL A 130 1.27 -4.22 4.91
CA VAL A 130 -0.02 -3.53 5.13
C VAL A 130 -0.15 -3.01 6.57
N ILE A 131 0.29 -3.78 7.57
CA ILE A 131 0.25 -3.37 9.00
C ILE A 131 1.25 -2.24 9.25
N HIS A 132 2.48 -2.40 8.78
CA HIS A 132 3.58 -1.50 9.13
C HIS A 132 3.69 -0.26 8.26
N LEU A 133 2.99 -0.20 7.13
CA LEU A 133 2.90 0.98 6.28
C LEU A 133 1.57 1.69 6.54
N PRO A 134 1.58 2.83 7.26
CA PRO A 134 0.35 3.54 7.61
C PRO A 134 -0.31 4.21 6.39
N ASN A 135 0.35 4.28 5.25
CA ASN A 135 -0.22 4.80 4.02
C ASN A 135 -0.34 3.70 2.96
N LEU A 136 -1.56 3.21 2.76
CA LEU A 136 -1.82 2.11 1.83
C LEU A 136 -1.58 2.50 0.37
N LEU A 137 -1.81 3.77 0.04
CA LEU A 137 -1.61 4.28 -1.30
C LEU A 137 -0.12 4.25 -1.66
N THR A 138 0.76 4.66 -0.73
CA THR A 138 2.20 4.47 -0.87
C THR A 138 2.54 2.99 -1.13
N LEU A 139 1.93 2.02 -0.42
CA LEU A 139 2.18 0.58 -0.68
C LEU A 139 1.84 0.19 -2.13
N ALA A 140 0.72 0.68 -2.66
CA ALA A 140 0.33 0.44 -4.05
C ALA A 140 1.33 1.09 -5.03
N MET A 141 1.81 2.29 -4.73
CA MET A 141 2.82 2.98 -5.54
C MET A 141 4.15 2.22 -5.59
N LEU A 142 4.51 1.52 -4.52
CA LEU A 142 5.75 0.72 -4.44
C LEU A 142 5.76 -0.50 -5.38
N SER A 143 4.65 -0.82 -6.05
CA SER A 143 4.63 -1.82 -7.15
C SER A 143 5.66 -1.53 -8.25
N ILE A 144 6.10 -0.27 -8.40
CA ILE A 144 7.22 0.11 -9.28
C ILE A 144 8.51 -0.65 -8.95
N ILE A 145 8.75 -0.98 -7.67
CA ILE A 145 9.94 -1.73 -7.25
C ILE A 145 9.93 -3.15 -7.85
N ALA A 146 8.75 -3.77 -7.99
CA ALA A 146 8.63 -5.07 -8.65
C ALA A 146 9.06 -4.97 -10.13
N SER A 147 8.63 -3.90 -10.82
CA SER A 147 9.08 -3.62 -12.18
C SER A 147 10.59 -3.35 -12.24
N LEU A 148 11.12 -2.51 -11.36
CA LEU A 148 12.55 -2.22 -11.27
C LEU A 148 13.37 -3.51 -11.09
N THR A 149 12.92 -4.39 -10.18
CA THR A 149 13.57 -5.67 -9.90
C THR A 149 13.54 -6.60 -11.10
N HIS A 150 12.37 -6.76 -11.74
CA HIS A 150 12.22 -7.55 -12.96
C HIS A 150 13.18 -7.10 -14.06
N HIS A 151 13.23 -5.79 -14.35
CA HIS A 151 14.09 -5.24 -15.39
C HIS A 151 15.57 -5.33 -15.05
N THR A 152 15.92 -5.22 -13.77
CA THR A 152 17.30 -5.42 -13.30
C THR A 152 17.74 -6.87 -13.54
N LEU A 153 16.90 -7.85 -13.22
CA LEU A 153 17.21 -9.26 -13.46
C LEU A 153 17.28 -9.58 -14.95
N ALA A 154 16.35 -9.04 -15.76
CA ALA A 154 16.41 -9.16 -17.21
C ALA A 154 17.72 -8.60 -17.78
N TYR A 155 18.18 -7.45 -17.28
CA TYR A 155 19.46 -6.87 -17.67
C TYR A 155 20.65 -7.76 -17.30
N VAL A 156 20.65 -8.33 -16.09
CA VAL A 156 21.75 -9.16 -15.58
C VAL A 156 21.82 -10.51 -16.28
N PHE A 157 20.69 -11.17 -16.52
CA PHE A 157 20.64 -12.54 -17.06
C PHE A 157 20.53 -12.60 -18.58
N SER A 158 20.15 -11.51 -19.25
CA SER A 158 20.00 -11.43 -20.72
C SER A 158 20.77 -10.25 -21.33
N PRO A 159 22.12 -10.16 -21.15
CA PRO A 159 22.91 -8.99 -21.53
C PRO A 159 22.98 -8.75 -23.06
N GLY A 160 22.62 -9.74 -23.89
CA GLY A 160 22.78 -9.69 -25.34
C GLY A 160 21.63 -9.05 -26.14
N SER A 161 20.46 -8.78 -25.52
CA SER A 161 19.25 -8.38 -26.26
C SER A 161 18.84 -6.91 -26.07
N LEU A 162 19.60 -6.10 -25.33
CA LEU A 162 19.11 -4.79 -24.89
C LEU A 162 19.94 -3.60 -25.39
N CYS A 163 19.22 -2.67 -26.03
CA CYS A 163 19.62 -1.31 -26.46
C CYS A 163 20.18 -0.48 -25.28
N GLU A 164 20.69 0.75 -25.47
CA GLU A 164 21.25 1.60 -24.39
C GLU A 164 20.20 2.15 -23.39
N TRP A 165 18.92 2.07 -23.74
CA TRP A 165 17.76 2.56 -22.98
C TRP A 165 17.47 1.94 -21.58
N PRO A 166 17.92 0.72 -21.20
CA PRO A 166 17.65 0.13 -19.88
C PRO A 166 18.30 0.91 -18.73
N ARG A 167 19.49 1.49 -18.92
CA ARG A 167 20.22 2.14 -17.83
C ARG A 167 19.53 3.40 -17.36
N THR A 168 19.16 4.27 -18.30
CA THR A 168 18.40 5.50 -17.99
C THR A 168 17.07 5.14 -17.34
N ARG A 169 16.37 4.13 -17.88
CA ARG A 169 15.10 3.66 -17.30
C ARG A 169 15.24 3.17 -15.85
N LEU A 170 16.24 2.34 -15.55
CA LEU A 170 16.51 1.88 -14.18
C LEU A 170 16.82 3.04 -13.23
N LEU A 171 17.59 4.03 -13.69
CA LEU A 171 17.89 5.23 -12.90
C LEU A 171 16.64 6.07 -12.60
N LEU A 172 15.76 6.27 -13.59
CA LEU A 172 14.52 7.05 -13.41
C LEU A 172 13.55 6.34 -12.46
N LEU A 173 13.39 5.02 -12.61
CA LEU A 173 12.55 4.22 -11.70
C LEU A 173 13.12 4.22 -10.27
N GLY A 174 14.44 4.08 -10.12
CA GLY A 174 15.11 4.17 -8.83
C GLY A 174 14.92 5.55 -8.17
N ALA A 175 15.11 6.63 -8.93
CA ALA A 175 14.90 7.99 -8.44
C ALA A 175 13.45 8.22 -7.98
N ALA A 176 12.46 7.73 -8.74
CA ALA A 176 11.07 7.83 -8.34
C ALA A 176 10.74 7.06 -7.05
N CYS A 177 11.31 5.86 -6.88
CA CYS A 177 11.15 5.08 -5.64
C CYS A 177 11.72 5.83 -4.42
N VAL A 178 12.89 6.46 -4.59
CA VAL A 178 13.49 7.29 -3.53
C VAL A 178 12.58 8.47 -3.18
N THR A 179 12.03 9.17 -4.18
CA THR A 179 11.12 10.31 -3.92
C THR A 179 9.83 9.88 -3.24
N ILE A 180 9.25 8.73 -3.63
CA ILE A 180 8.03 8.18 -2.99
C ILE A 180 8.27 7.95 -1.49
N PHE A 181 9.42 7.36 -1.13
CA PHE A 181 9.77 7.13 0.28
C PHE A 181 10.18 8.38 1.03
N TYR A 182 10.89 9.32 0.37
CA TYR A 182 11.42 10.52 1.02
C TYR A 182 10.32 11.40 1.63
N ASP A 183 9.18 11.49 0.97
CA ASP A 183 8.06 12.30 1.42
C ASP A 183 7.11 11.56 2.39
N GLU A 184 7.24 10.22 2.52
CA GLU A 184 6.43 9.44 3.46
C GLU A 184 7.04 9.46 4.87
N TYR A 185 6.74 10.51 5.61
CA TYR A 185 7.27 10.68 6.98
C TYR A 185 6.70 9.70 8.01
N ARG A 186 5.63 8.97 7.68
CA ARG A 186 5.03 7.97 8.57
C ARG A 186 5.60 6.58 8.33
N VAL A 187 6.55 6.43 7.40
CA VAL A 187 7.16 5.14 7.11
C VAL A 187 7.86 4.60 8.36
N SER A 188 7.49 3.39 8.78
CA SER A 188 8.22 2.67 9.82
C SER A 188 9.37 1.89 9.18
N VAL A 189 10.44 1.62 9.94
CA VAL A 189 11.56 0.79 9.46
C VAL A 189 11.06 -0.58 8.99
N ASN A 190 10.18 -1.20 9.77
CA ASN A 190 9.54 -2.46 9.38
C ASN A 190 8.71 -2.32 8.11
N GLY A 191 7.96 -1.22 7.97
CA GLY A 191 7.16 -0.93 6.77
C GLY A 191 8.03 -0.86 5.52
N VAL A 192 9.19 -0.21 5.60
CA VAL A 192 10.18 -0.16 4.50
C VAL A 192 10.74 -1.55 4.20
N ILE A 193 11.21 -2.27 5.22
CA ILE A 193 11.80 -3.61 5.04
C ILE A 193 10.80 -4.57 4.38
N PHE A 194 9.58 -4.65 4.92
CA PHE A 194 8.57 -5.58 4.40
C PHE A 194 8.05 -5.18 3.03
N SER A 195 7.80 -3.88 2.77
CA SER A 195 7.32 -3.43 1.46
C SER A 195 8.35 -3.63 0.35
N ILE A 196 9.62 -3.24 0.57
CA ILE A 196 10.70 -3.43 -0.42
C ILE A 196 10.94 -4.92 -0.68
N THR A 197 11.01 -5.73 0.38
CA THR A 197 11.24 -7.18 0.24
C THR A 197 10.09 -7.84 -0.53
N THR A 198 8.84 -7.49 -0.21
CA THR A 198 7.65 -7.98 -0.90
C THR A 198 7.70 -7.64 -2.39
N MET A 199 7.89 -6.37 -2.75
CA MET A 199 7.90 -5.94 -4.15
C MET A 199 9.10 -6.50 -4.91
N GLY A 200 10.26 -6.63 -4.26
CA GLY A 200 11.43 -7.30 -4.82
C GLY A 200 11.16 -8.78 -5.15
N LEU A 201 10.57 -9.52 -4.21
CA LEU A 201 10.19 -10.93 -4.44
C LEU A 201 9.15 -11.09 -5.54
N ILE A 202 8.17 -10.18 -5.63
CA ILE A 202 7.20 -10.14 -6.73
C ILE A 202 7.92 -9.90 -8.07
N GLY A 203 8.88 -8.98 -8.13
CA GLY A 203 9.67 -8.73 -9.34
C GLY A 203 10.53 -9.94 -9.75
N ILE A 204 11.14 -10.63 -8.77
CA ILE A 204 11.84 -11.91 -8.97
C ILE A 204 10.88 -12.96 -9.54
N ALA A 205 9.70 -13.12 -8.91
CA ALA A 205 8.68 -14.06 -9.34
C ALA A 205 8.25 -13.79 -10.79
N SER A 206 7.96 -12.53 -11.12
CA SER A 206 7.62 -12.10 -12.47
C SER A 206 8.72 -12.46 -13.48
N PHE A 207 9.99 -12.14 -13.19
CA PHE A 207 11.11 -12.47 -14.09
C PHE A 207 11.24 -13.97 -14.35
N PHE A 208 11.23 -14.81 -13.31
CA PHE A 208 11.37 -16.25 -13.49
C PHE A 208 10.12 -16.90 -14.10
N PHE A 209 8.94 -16.36 -13.82
CA PHE A 209 7.69 -16.80 -14.44
C PHE A 209 7.75 -16.61 -15.96
N TRP A 210 8.09 -15.41 -16.42
CA TRP A 210 8.22 -15.09 -17.85
C TRP A 210 9.22 -15.99 -18.57
N ASN A 211 10.43 -16.15 -18.00
CA ASN A 211 11.43 -17.06 -18.56
C ASN A 211 10.95 -18.52 -18.57
N GLY A 212 10.21 -18.95 -17.54
CA GLY A 212 9.68 -20.30 -17.45
C GLY A 212 8.61 -20.56 -18.52
N VAL A 213 7.70 -19.61 -18.70
CA VAL A 213 6.66 -19.67 -19.72
C VAL A 213 7.27 -19.75 -21.12
N GLU A 214 8.22 -18.87 -21.46
CA GLU A 214 8.87 -18.85 -22.77
C GLU A 214 9.55 -20.19 -23.09
N ARG A 215 10.21 -20.79 -22.09
CA ARG A 215 10.83 -22.12 -22.22
C ARG A 215 9.80 -23.23 -22.45
N VAL A 216 8.69 -23.19 -21.72
CA VAL A 216 7.60 -24.18 -21.87
C VAL A 216 6.94 -24.04 -23.24
N GLN A 217 6.68 -22.81 -23.72
CA GLN A 217 6.13 -22.56 -25.05
C GLN A 217 7.04 -23.09 -26.16
N ARG A 218 8.35 -22.83 -26.09
CA ARG A 218 9.33 -23.38 -27.04
C ARG A 218 9.33 -24.91 -27.10
N SER A 219 9.00 -25.57 -25.99
CA SER A 219 8.94 -27.03 -25.92
C SER A 219 7.66 -27.66 -26.46
N ARG A 220 6.69 -26.84 -26.90
CA ARG A 220 5.35 -27.28 -27.37
C ARG A 220 4.61 -28.18 -26.37
N ALA A 221 4.90 -28.02 -25.08
CA ALA A 221 4.22 -28.78 -24.05
C ALA A 221 2.75 -28.33 -23.94
N SER A 222 1.81 -29.29 -23.92
CA SER A 222 0.36 -29.02 -23.82
C SER A 222 -0.09 -28.50 -22.44
N TYR A 223 0.83 -28.34 -21.49
CA TYR A 223 0.52 -27.91 -20.13
C TYR A 223 0.42 -26.39 -20.03
N CYS A 224 -0.46 -25.92 -19.15
CA CYS A 224 -0.63 -24.49 -18.88
C CYS A 224 0.29 -24.06 -17.72
N PRO A 225 1.46 -23.43 -17.99
CA PRO A 225 2.47 -23.11 -16.96
C PRO A 225 1.92 -22.21 -15.85
N GLN A 226 0.98 -21.31 -16.19
CA GLN A 226 0.29 -20.43 -15.24
C GLN A 226 -0.42 -21.19 -14.12
N ARG A 227 -1.05 -22.33 -14.42
CA ARG A 227 -1.77 -23.12 -13.39
C ARG A 227 -0.82 -23.78 -12.41
N ILE A 228 0.32 -24.27 -12.91
CA ILE A 228 1.34 -24.91 -12.10
C ILE A 228 1.98 -23.87 -11.18
N PHE A 229 2.34 -22.71 -11.74
CA PHE A 229 2.81 -21.56 -10.98
C PHE A 229 1.80 -21.18 -9.87
N LEU A 230 0.53 -20.98 -10.21
CA LEU A 230 -0.50 -20.58 -9.24
C LEU A 230 -0.68 -21.61 -8.11
N PHE A 231 -0.77 -22.90 -8.46
CA PHE A 231 -0.90 -23.97 -7.46
C PHE A 231 0.29 -23.99 -6.50
N LEU A 232 1.51 -23.90 -7.03
CA LEU A 232 2.73 -23.88 -6.23
C LEU A 232 2.81 -22.63 -5.35
N THR A 233 2.44 -21.46 -5.88
CA THR A 233 2.40 -20.20 -5.13
C THR A 233 1.46 -20.30 -3.93
N ILE A 234 0.22 -20.79 -4.15
CA ILE A 234 -0.76 -20.99 -3.07
C ILE A 234 -0.21 -21.98 -2.04
N ALA A 235 0.30 -23.14 -2.48
CA ALA A 235 0.81 -24.17 -1.58
C ALA A 235 1.98 -23.68 -0.73
N VAL A 236 2.99 -23.03 -1.33
CA VAL A 236 4.14 -22.45 -0.62
C VAL A 236 3.67 -21.39 0.37
N SER A 237 2.80 -20.48 -0.06
CA SER A 237 2.30 -19.41 0.80
C SER A 237 1.51 -19.93 1.99
N THR A 238 0.70 -20.99 1.80
CA THR A 238 -0.04 -21.64 2.89
C THR A 238 0.91 -22.24 3.92
N VAL A 239 1.98 -22.91 3.49
CA VAL A 239 2.98 -23.50 4.40
C VAL A 239 3.67 -22.41 5.22
N ILE A 240 4.18 -21.37 4.56
CA ILE A 240 4.88 -20.26 5.24
C ILE A 240 3.95 -19.53 6.20
N SER A 241 2.73 -19.21 5.77
CA SER A 241 1.76 -18.50 6.60
C SER A 241 1.30 -19.34 7.79
N SER A 242 1.21 -20.67 7.63
CA SER A 242 0.89 -21.58 8.73
C SER A 242 1.99 -21.60 9.79
N VAL A 243 3.26 -21.63 9.37
CA VAL A 243 4.41 -21.55 10.28
C VAL A 243 4.45 -20.20 11.01
N TYR A 244 4.22 -19.10 10.28
CA TYR A 244 4.19 -17.76 10.87
C TYR A 244 3.05 -17.60 11.89
N CYS A 245 1.84 -18.06 11.53
CA CYS A 245 0.68 -18.09 12.40
C CYS A 245 0.96 -18.88 13.69
N TRP A 246 1.58 -20.06 13.56
CA TRP A 246 1.94 -20.89 14.72
C TRP A 246 2.98 -20.22 15.63
N TRP A 247 4.01 -19.60 15.04
CA TRP A 247 5.17 -19.11 15.79
C TRP A 247 4.93 -17.73 16.43
N LEU A 248 4.21 -16.83 15.76
CA LEU A 248 4.11 -15.42 16.17
C LEU A 248 2.72 -15.01 16.66
N GLU A 249 1.66 -15.59 16.11
CA GLU A 249 0.29 -15.16 16.41
C GLU A 249 -0.38 -15.95 17.55
N GLY A 250 0.28 -17.01 18.05
CA GLY A 250 -0.24 -17.88 19.11
C GLY A 250 -1.48 -18.69 18.67
N THR A 251 -1.66 -19.88 19.24
CA THR A 251 -2.74 -20.80 18.85
C THR A 251 -4.12 -20.38 19.40
N PHE A 252 -5.12 -20.32 18.50
CA PHE A 252 -6.59 -20.48 18.67
C PHE A 252 -7.37 -19.71 19.76
N ALA A 253 -6.75 -19.01 20.71
CA ALA A 253 -7.45 -18.45 21.87
C ALA A 253 -8.25 -17.14 21.61
N THR A 254 -8.24 -16.59 20.41
CA THR A 254 -8.81 -15.25 20.08
C THR A 254 -9.81 -15.29 18.92
N THR A 255 -10.80 -16.19 18.97
CA THR A 255 -11.89 -16.24 17.98
C THR A 255 -13.10 -15.37 18.34
N THR A 256 -13.18 -14.83 19.55
CA THR A 256 -14.39 -14.20 20.10
C THR A 256 -14.72 -12.80 19.56
N SER A 257 -13.92 -12.23 18.66
CA SER A 257 -14.15 -10.87 18.14
C SER A 257 -14.44 -10.78 16.64
N LEU A 258 -14.55 -11.92 15.92
CA LEU A 258 -14.74 -11.90 14.46
C LEU A 258 -16.17 -11.52 14.02
N GLU A 259 -17.16 -11.65 14.91
CA GLU A 259 -18.59 -11.51 14.57
C GLU A 259 -18.94 -10.13 14.01
N ASP A 260 -18.33 -9.07 14.54
CA ASP A 260 -18.69 -7.69 14.21
C ASP A 260 -18.28 -7.27 12.79
N PHE A 261 -17.31 -7.96 12.16
CA PHE A 261 -16.79 -7.59 10.85
C PHE A 261 -16.83 -8.74 9.82
N ILE A 262 -17.65 -9.79 10.06
CA ILE A 262 -17.85 -10.90 9.12
C ILE A 262 -18.14 -10.43 7.68
N PRO A 263 -19.03 -9.44 7.42
CA PRO A 263 -19.32 -9.02 6.05
C PRO A 263 -18.08 -8.47 5.32
N ILE A 264 -17.29 -7.65 6.00
CA ILE A 264 -16.05 -7.07 5.46
C ILE A 264 -15.01 -8.16 5.25
N LEU A 265 -14.91 -9.11 6.18
CA LEU A 265 -14.03 -10.28 6.05
C LEU A 265 -14.41 -11.14 4.83
N ILE A 266 -15.70 -11.36 4.56
CA ILE A 266 -16.16 -12.11 3.38
C ILE A 266 -15.75 -11.38 2.09
N VAL A 267 -16.01 -10.06 2.00
CA VAL A 267 -15.59 -9.24 0.85
C VAL A 267 -14.07 -9.30 0.66
N ASN A 268 -13.32 -9.19 1.75
CA ASN A 268 -11.88 -9.31 1.75
C ASN A 268 -11.40 -10.67 1.23
N VAL A 269 -11.93 -11.76 1.77
CA VAL A 269 -11.53 -13.12 1.41
C VAL A 269 -11.84 -13.43 -0.05
N ILE A 270 -13.04 -13.08 -0.54
CA ILE A 270 -13.45 -13.32 -1.92
C ILE A 270 -12.61 -12.47 -2.89
N SER A 271 -12.45 -11.18 -2.63
CA SER A 271 -11.68 -10.28 -3.50
C SER A 271 -10.21 -10.67 -3.57
N SER A 272 -9.59 -11.01 -2.43
CA SER A 272 -8.21 -11.49 -2.37
C SER A 272 -8.02 -12.82 -3.09
N ALA A 273 -8.91 -13.79 -2.84
CA ALA A 273 -8.86 -15.10 -3.49
C ALA A 273 -9.03 -14.98 -5.01
N THR A 274 -9.91 -14.10 -5.47
CA THR A 274 -10.11 -13.80 -6.89
C THR A 274 -8.85 -13.16 -7.48
N ALA A 275 -8.28 -12.15 -6.82
CA ALA A 275 -7.05 -11.52 -7.27
C ALA A 275 -5.89 -12.53 -7.38
N ILE A 276 -5.68 -13.35 -6.35
CA ILE A 276 -4.64 -14.40 -6.33
C ILE A 276 -4.89 -15.43 -7.43
N THR A 277 -6.12 -15.88 -7.66
CA THR A 277 -6.40 -16.91 -8.67
C THR A 277 -6.27 -16.42 -10.11
N MET A 278 -6.49 -15.13 -10.37
CA MET A 278 -6.31 -14.55 -11.71
C MET A 278 -4.83 -14.28 -12.00
N ALA A 279 -4.12 -13.65 -11.06
CA ALA A 279 -2.80 -13.07 -11.27
C ALA A 279 -1.64 -13.78 -10.56
N GLY A 280 -1.92 -14.69 -9.62
CA GLY A 280 -0.92 -15.25 -8.71
C GLY A 280 -0.43 -14.29 -7.60
N SER A 281 -0.92 -13.05 -7.55
CA SER A 281 -0.58 -12.06 -6.52
C SER A 281 -1.73 -11.05 -6.36
N ILE A 282 -1.77 -10.41 -5.18
CA ILE A 282 -2.70 -9.33 -4.90
C ILE A 282 -2.23 -8.04 -5.59
N VAL A 283 -0.93 -7.70 -5.54
CA VAL A 283 -0.47 -6.35 -5.95
C VAL A 283 -0.05 -6.27 -7.42
N VAL A 284 0.34 -7.40 -8.03
CA VAL A 284 0.93 -7.44 -9.37
C VAL A 284 0.36 -8.59 -10.19
N ASP A 285 -0.08 -8.30 -11.42
CA ASP A 285 -0.54 -9.31 -12.35
C ASP A 285 0.61 -10.06 -13.03
N HIS A 286 0.65 -11.39 -12.87
CA HIS A 286 1.56 -12.29 -13.59
C HIS A 286 0.89 -13.01 -14.77
N GLY A 287 -0.44 -12.97 -14.89
CA GLY A 287 -1.23 -14.03 -15.52
C GLY A 287 -1.54 -13.89 -17.01
N ASP A 288 -1.88 -12.72 -17.52
CA ASP A 288 -2.70 -12.67 -18.75
C ASP A 288 -2.02 -12.23 -20.05
N HIS A 289 -0.72 -11.90 -20.03
CA HIS A 289 -0.04 -11.42 -21.24
C HIS A 289 0.49 -12.54 -22.17
N VAL A 290 0.57 -13.79 -21.70
CA VAL A 290 1.17 -14.91 -22.46
C VAL A 290 0.33 -15.31 -23.67
N LYS A 291 -1.00 -15.32 -23.53
CA LYS A 291 -1.91 -15.70 -24.63
C LYS A 291 -2.02 -14.62 -25.71
N LEU A 292 -1.73 -13.38 -25.36
CA LEU A 292 -1.71 -12.24 -26.27
C LEU A 292 -0.47 -12.24 -27.17
N GLU A 293 0.55 -13.05 -26.90
CA GLU A 293 1.77 -13.07 -27.71
C GLU A 293 1.64 -14.00 -28.91
N GLU A 294 0.99 -15.16 -28.75
CA GLU A 294 0.77 -16.13 -29.84
C GLU A 294 -0.27 -15.65 -30.87
N ALA A 295 -1.30 -14.90 -30.44
CA ALA A 295 -2.31 -14.36 -31.37
C ALA A 295 -1.83 -13.11 -32.16
N PHE A 296 -0.72 -12.48 -31.75
CA PHE A 296 -0.26 -11.20 -32.30
C PHE A 296 1.07 -11.26 -33.06
N GLU A 297 1.63 -12.44 -33.33
CA GLU A 297 2.82 -12.55 -34.20
C GLU A 297 2.59 -12.00 -35.63
N GLY A 298 1.33 -11.78 -36.04
CA GLY A 298 0.97 -11.13 -37.31
C GLY A 298 0.61 -9.65 -37.25
N THR A 299 0.37 -9.07 -36.07
CA THR A 299 -0.14 -7.70 -35.90
C THR A 299 0.86 -6.85 -35.12
N THR A 300 1.25 -5.72 -35.72
CA THR A 300 2.29 -4.80 -35.26
C THR A 300 2.27 -4.61 -33.73
N ALA A 301 3.41 -4.87 -33.09
CA ALA A 301 3.65 -4.95 -31.64
C ALA A 301 3.37 -3.68 -30.78
N ASN A 302 2.55 -2.74 -31.27
CA ASN A 302 2.35 -1.41 -30.68
C ASN A 302 1.14 -1.28 -29.73
N ASP A 303 0.34 -2.34 -29.54
CA ASP A 303 -0.97 -2.24 -28.86
C ASP A 303 -1.05 -2.98 -27.51
N LYS A 304 0.07 -3.46 -26.97
CA LYS A 304 0.08 -4.14 -25.66
C LYS A 304 -0.13 -3.12 -24.52
N PRO A 305 -1.16 -3.27 -23.67
CA PRO A 305 -1.31 -2.41 -22.50
C PRO A 305 -0.18 -2.68 -21.51
N SER A 306 0.44 -1.61 -21.02
CA SER A 306 1.63 -1.72 -20.18
C SER A 306 1.28 -2.09 -18.74
N PHE A 307 2.14 -2.91 -18.13
CA PHE A 307 2.21 -3.18 -16.69
C PHE A 307 2.11 -1.91 -15.82
N ALA A 308 2.51 -0.76 -16.37
CA ALA A 308 2.51 0.52 -15.70
C ALA A 308 1.12 1.17 -15.57
N GLY A 309 0.34 1.21 -16.65
CA GLY A 309 -1.01 1.81 -16.62
C GLY A 309 -1.92 1.10 -15.63
N PHE A 310 -1.66 -0.19 -15.45
CA PHE A 310 -2.30 -1.10 -14.51
C PHE A 310 -1.95 -0.83 -13.05
N GLY A 311 -0.67 -0.62 -12.72
CA GLY A 311 -0.29 -0.13 -11.40
C GLY A 311 -0.97 1.20 -11.08
N VAL A 312 -1.06 2.12 -12.05
CA VAL A 312 -1.71 3.43 -11.86
C VAL A 312 -3.21 3.27 -11.58
N MET A 313 -3.88 2.37 -12.28
CA MET A 313 -5.29 2.06 -12.02
C MET A 313 -5.50 1.45 -10.64
N LEU A 314 -4.65 0.50 -10.23
CA LEU A 314 -4.70 -0.10 -8.89
C LEU A 314 -4.52 0.95 -7.80
N ALA A 315 -3.50 1.81 -7.93
CA ALA A 315 -3.27 2.91 -6.99
C ALA A 315 -4.48 3.86 -6.94
N GLY A 316 -5.13 4.16 -8.07
CA GLY A 316 -6.35 4.95 -8.11
C GLY A 316 -7.53 4.30 -7.36
N VAL A 317 -7.75 2.99 -7.54
CA VAL A 317 -8.79 2.24 -6.81
C VAL A 317 -8.51 2.24 -5.31
N VAL A 318 -7.26 2.00 -4.92
CA VAL A 318 -6.83 2.05 -3.51
C VAL A 318 -7.03 3.46 -2.93
N ALA A 319 -6.67 4.50 -3.68
CA ALA A 319 -6.83 5.89 -3.28
C ALA A 319 -8.30 6.22 -2.95
N VAL A 320 -9.22 5.86 -3.85
CA VAL A 320 -10.66 6.04 -3.61
C VAL A 320 -11.15 5.20 -2.44
N GLY A 321 -10.76 3.91 -2.36
CA GLY A 321 -11.19 3.04 -1.27
C GLY A 321 -10.76 3.56 0.11
N VAL A 322 -9.51 4.02 0.23
CA VAL A 322 -8.96 4.62 1.46
C VAL A 322 -9.73 5.89 1.83
N THR A 323 -9.99 6.76 0.87
CA THR A 323 -10.82 7.96 1.07
C THR A 323 -12.26 7.63 1.51
N THR A 324 -12.92 6.68 0.85
CA THR A 324 -14.33 6.32 1.16
C THR A 324 -14.50 5.68 2.53
N LEU A 325 -13.44 5.07 3.07
CA LEU A 325 -13.44 4.47 4.41
C LEU A 325 -12.88 5.43 5.47
N GLU A 326 -12.69 6.71 5.14
CA GLU A 326 -12.11 7.73 6.03
C GLU A 326 -10.74 7.34 6.60
N ILE A 327 -10.03 6.43 5.92
CA ILE A 327 -8.70 6.03 6.32
C ILE A 327 -7.77 7.18 5.95
N PRO A 328 -6.98 7.73 6.89
CA PRO A 328 -6.21 8.94 6.64
C PRO A 328 -5.05 8.70 5.66
N ALA A 329 -5.28 8.96 4.37
CA ALA A 329 -4.23 9.11 3.35
C ALA A 329 -3.75 10.56 3.31
N LYS A 330 -2.44 10.77 3.45
CA LYS A 330 -1.81 12.08 3.25
C LYS A 330 -0.64 11.92 2.29
N GLU A 331 -0.96 11.87 1.00
CA GLU A 331 0.07 11.92 -0.05
C GLU A 331 0.46 13.36 -0.35
N THR A 332 1.73 13.59 -0.63
CA THR A 332 2.20 14.87 -1.16
C THR A 332 1.97 14.91 -2.69
N PRO A 333 1.76 16.10 -3.27
CA PRO A 333 1.73 16.24 -4.73
C PRO A 333 3.01 15.73 -5.43
N ARG A 334 4.14 15.73 -4.72
CA ARG A 334 5.44 15.23 -5.23
C ARG A 334 5.47 13.71 -5.30
N GLN A 335 4.90 12.99 -4.32
CA GLN A 335 4.78 11.53 -4.36
C GLN A 335 3.93 11.09 -5.55
N LEU A 336 2.76 11.74 -5.73
CA LEU A 336 1.87 11.50 -6.86
C LEU A 336 2.59 11.75 -8.20
N LEU A 337 3.23 12.91 -8.35
CA LEU A 337 3.95 13.25 -9.58
C LEU A 337 5.08 12.24 -9.87
N SER A 338 5.83 11.83 -8.85
CA SER A 338 6.91 10.84 -8.98
C SER A 338 6.38 9.48 -9.39
N TYR A 339 5.23 9.08 -8.86
CA TYR A 339 4.56 7.84 -9.22
C TYR A 339 4.08 7.83 -10.67
N PHE A 340 3.34 8.86 -11.09
CA PHE A 340 2.89 8.99 -12.47
C PHE A 340 4.07 9.04 -13.45
N TRP A 341 5.12 9.77 -13.08
CA TRP A 341 6.34 9.84 -13.87
C TRP A 341 6.99 8.46 -14.01
N ALA A 342 7.17 7.71 -12.92
CA ALA A 342 7.70 6.36 -12.97
C ALA A 342 6.83 5.42 -13.82
N ALA A 343 5.51 5.49 -13.69
CA ALA A 343 4.60 4.69 -14.49
C ALA A 343 4.79 4.95 -15.99
N LEU A 344 4.97 6.21 -16.41
CA LEU A 344 5.27 6.53 -17.81
C LEU A 344 6.56 5.85 -18.30
N PHE A 345 7.58 5.72 -17.45
CA PHE A 345 8.86 5.09 -17.80
C PHE A 345 8.90 3.57 -17.62
N VAL A 346 7.89 2.92 -17.05
CA VAL A 346 7.84 1.45 -17.00
C VAL A 346 7.57 0.83 -18.38
N ASP A 347 6.91 1.53 -19.31
CA ASP A 347 6.93 1.12 -20.71
C ASP A 347 6.79 2.34 -21.61
N PRO A 348 7.90 3.03 -21.92
CA PRO A 348 7.84 4.29 -22.64
C PRO A 348 7.26 4.12 -24.04
N ARG A 349 7.37 2.94 -24.68
CA ARG A 349 6.82 2.73 -26.04
C ARG A 349 5.31 2.53 -26.00
N ALA A 350 4.84 1.59 -25.18
CA ALA A 350 3.40 1.36 -25.04
C ALA A 350 2.68 2.60 -24.50
N ASN A 351 3.26 3.24 -23.47
CA ASN A 351 2.67 4.43 -22.86
C ASN A 351 2.68 5.64 -23.81
N TRP A 352 3.75 5.84 -24.59
CA TRP A 352 3.81 6.95 -25.54
C TRP A 352 2.86 6.74 -26.72
N HIS A 353 2.74 5.53 -27.26
CA HIS A 353 1.75 5.23 -28.29
C HIS A 353 0.33 5.40 -27.78
N TRP A 354 0.05 4.96 -26.56
CA TRP A 354 -1.23 5.18 -25.91
C TRP A 354 -1.53 6.67 -25.70
N LEU A 355 -0.56 7.45 -25.19
CA LEU A 355 -0.71 8.89 -24.98
C LEU A 355 -0.91 9.65 -26.29
N THR A 356 -0.14 9.31 -27.33
CA THR A 356 -0.27 9.93 -28.66
C THR A 356 -1.58 9.54 -29.35
N ARG A 357 -2.14 8.35 -29.10
CA ARG A 357 -3.50 8.00 -29.54
C ARG A 357 -4.57 8.80 -28.79
N LEU A 358 -4.41 9.02 -27.49
CA LEU A 358 -5.32 9.84 -26.70
C LEU A 358 -5.37 11.29 -27.21
N VAL A 359 -4.18 11.88 -27.42
CA VAL A 359 -4.02 13.25 -27.93
C VAL A 359 -4.34 13.34 -29.43
N GLY A 360 -4.08 12.28 -30.20
CA GLY A 360 -4.34 12.21 -31.64
C GLY A 360 -5.80 11.93 -31.98
N SER A 361 -6.55 11.22 -31.13
CA SER A 361 -7.98 10.94 -31.31
C SER A 361 -8.85 12.18 -31.09
N THR A 362 -8.35 13.20 -30.40
CA THR A 362 -8.98 14.54 -30.34
C THR A 362 -8.53 15.43 -31.51
N GLY A 363 -7.60 14.94 -32.33
CA GLY A 363 -6.89 15.63 -33.42
C GLY A 363 -7.64 15.79 -34.74
N ASN A 364 -8.98 15.86 -34.74
CA ASN A 364 -9.65 16.63 -35.80
C ASN A 364 -9.44 18.15 -35.62
N PHE A 365 -8.78 18.59 -34.54
CA PHE A 365 -8.54 19.99 -34.24
C PHE A 365 -7.15 20.53 -34.58
N LEU A 366 -6.12 19.70 -34.83
CA LEU A 366 -4.76 20.20 -35.11
C LEU A 366 -4.02 19.36 -36.19
N PRO A 367 -3.72 19.94 -37.37
CA PRO A 367 -3.10 19.24 -38.48
C PRO A 367 -1.58 19.13 -38.32
N TRP A 368 -1.11 18.25 -37.42
CA TRP A 368 0.32 17.95 -37.27
C TRP A 368 0.81 16.80 -38.18
N ARG A 369 -0.05 16.23 -39.03
CA ARG A 369 0.26 15.03 -39.82
C ARG A 369 1.19 15.25 -41.03
N ASN A 370 1.65 16.47 -41.29
CA ASN A 370 2.48 16.78 -42.47
C ASN A 370 3.98 16.88 -42.22
N ILE A 371 4.48 16.58 -41.02
CA ILE A 371 5.93 16.49 -40.78
C ILE A 371 6.32 15.01 -40.76
N ARG A 372 6.37 14.38 -41.94
CA ARG A 372 7.30 13.26 -42.13
C ARG A 372 8.67 13.87 -42.43
N PRO A 373 9.75 13.51 -41.72
CA PRO A 373 11.07 13.78 -42.24
C PRO A 373 11.17 13.06 -43.59
N SER A 374 11.40 13.82 -44.65
CA SER A 374 11.75 13.25 -45.94
C SER A 374 13.03 12.43 -45.73
N LEU A 375 12.90 11.12 -45.59
CA LEU A 375 14.04 10.24 -45.85
C LEU A 375 14.50 10.55 -47.27
N SER A 376 15.70 11.11 -47.36
CA SER A 376 16.37 11.43 -48.61
C SER A 376 16.39 10.17 -49.47
N SER A 377 15.83 10.26 -50.67
CA SER A 377 15.74 9.18 -51.66
C SER A 377 17.10 8.75 -52.23
N LYS A 378 18.21 8.96 -51.51
CA LYS A 378 19.55 8.67 -52.00
C LYS A 378 20.05 7.25 -51.72
N ASP A 379 19.35 6.46 -50.92
CA ASP A 379 19.77 5.08 -50.57
C ASP A 379 18.86 3.98 -51.17
N MET A 380 17.93 4.32 -52.07
CA MET A 380 17.05 3.37 -52.77
C MET A 380 17.43 3.15 -54.24
N ASP A 381 18.70 3.39 -54.61
CA ASP A 381 19.23 3.11 -55.96
C ASP A 381 20.11 1.84 -56.03
N TYR A 382 20.21 1.04 -54.96
CA TYR A 382 21.13 -0.12 -54.91
C TYR A 382 20.49 -1.50 -55.18
N ILE A 383 19.21 -1.59 -55.53
CA ILE A 383 18.54 -2.89 -55.80
C ILE A 383 17.83 -2.88 -57.15
N HIS A 384 18.51 -2.48 -58.22
CA HIS A 384 17.94 -2.65 -59.57
C HIS A 384 18.92 -3.03 -60.69
N ASN A 385 20.04 -3.69 -60.37
CA ASN A 385 20.94 -4.23 -61.40
C ASN A 385 21.31 -5.69 -61.14
N VAL A 386 20.35 -6.61 -61.30
CA VAL A 386 20.66 -8.00 -61.64
C VAL A 386 19.68 -8.49 -62.71
N SER A 387 20.27 -8.93 -63.83
CA SER A 387 19.76 -9.79 -64.90
C SER A 387 18.73 -9.24 -65.89
N GLU A 388 19.23 -8.53 -66.90
CA GLU A 388 18.85 -8.81 -68.29
C GLU A 388 19.83 -9.84 -68.87
N THR A 389 19.34 -11.02 -69.23
CA THR A 389 19.83 -11.77 -70.41
C THR A 389 18.81 -12.84 -70.80
N GLU A 390 17.98 -12.44 -71.76
CA GLU A 390 17.41 -13.19 -72.89
C GLU A 390 17.35 -14.73 -72.89
N SER A 391 16.11 -15.21 -73.04
CA SER A 391 15.59 -15.92 -74.23
C SER A 391 15.00 -17.30 -73.95
N GLY A 392 13.76 -17.48 -74.43
CA GLY A 392 13.28 -18.79 -74.86
C GLY A 392 11.88 -19.18 -74.40
N SER A 393 10.92 -18.95 -75.28
CA SER A 393 9.79 -19.85 -75.61
C SER A 393 8.64 -19.99 -74.61
N ASP A 394 7.51 -19.46 -75.06
CA ASP A 394 6.16 -20.05 -75.06
C ASP A 394 5.67 -20.78 -73.80
N GLY A 395 4.68 -20.18 -73.12
CA GLY A 395 3.85 -20.95 -72.20
C GLY A 395 3.03 -20.12 -71.23
N GLU A 396 1.77 -19.90 -71.59
CA GLU A 396 0.63 -19.65 -70.70
C GLU A 396 0.63 -18.37 -69.85
N LEU A 397 -0.21 -17.45 -70.33
CA LEU A 397 -0.74 -16.27 -69.64
C LEU A 397 -1.50 -16.69 -68.37
N TYR A 398 -0.80 -16.96 -67.28
CA TYR A 398 -1.39 -17.00 -65.94
C TYR A 398 -1.82 -15.59 -65.56
N ALA A 399 -3.14 -15.37 -65.52
CA ALA A 399 -3.74 -14.17 -64.97
C ALA A 399 -3.29 -14.02 -63.51
N ASP A 400 -2.32 -13.12 -63.30
CA ASP A 400 -1.89 -12.64 -62.00
C ASP A 400 -3.09 -12.02 -61.29
N LYS A 401 -3.77 -12.85 -60.48
CA LYS A 401 -4.71 -12.39 -59.47
C LYS A 401 -3.90 -11.51 -58.54
N ARG A 402 -3.95 -10.20 -58.79
CA ARG A 402 -3.64 -9.18 -57.79
C ARG A 402 -4.57 -9.47 -56.62
N ASP A 403 -4.06 -10.24 -55.68
CA ASP A 403 -4.68 -10.45 -54.38
C ASP A 403 -4.97 -9.05 -53.83
N GLY A 404 -6.26 -8.75 -53.73
CA GLY A 404 -6.72 -7.47 -53.22
C GLY A 404 -6.11 -7.30 -51.85
N TYR A 405 -5.20 -6.32 -51.72
CA TYR A 405 -4.70 -5.90 -50.42
C TYR A 405 -5.92 -5.72 -49.53
N PRO A 406 -6.05 -6.50 -48.43
CA PRO A 406 -7.19 -6.38 -47.54
C PRO A 406 -7.26 -4.91 -47.14
N SER A 407 -8.36 -4.26 -47.53
CA SER A 407 -8.66 -2.89 -47.13
C SER A 407 -8.50 -2.84 -45.62
N PRO A 408 -7.67 -1.93 -45.07
CA PRO A 408 -7.38 -1.87 -43.65
C PRO A 408 -8.71 -1.70 -42.93
N THR A 409 -9.17 -2.78 -42.30
CA THR A 409 -10.40 -2.78 -41.52
C THR A 409 -10.21 -1.71 -40.43
N PRO A 410 -11.16 -0.78 -40.27
CA PRO A 410 -11.06 0.24 -39.25
C PRO A 410 -10.87 -0.46 -37.90
N PRO A 411 -9.88 -0.05 -37.08
CA PRO A 411 -9.57 -0.73 -35.82
C PRO A 411 -10.80 -0.66 -34.91
N SER A 412 -11.51 -1.77 -34.78
CA SER A 412 -12.83 -1.86 -34.14
C SER A 412 -12.79 -2.02 -32.62
N HIS A 413 -11.64 -1.88 -31.96
CA HIS A 413 -11.53 -2.21 -30.53
C HIS A 413 -10.75 -1.18 -29.71
N THR A 414 -11.32 0.00 -29.49
CA THR A 414 -10.81 0.99 -28.52
C THR A 414 -11.66 1.12 -27.25
N TRP A 415 -12.89 0.60 -27.22
CA TRP A 415 -13.83 0.86 -26.13
C TRP A 415 -13.38 0.36 -24.74
N PRO A 416 -12.87 -0.88 -24.57
CA PRO A 416 -12.46 -1.36 -23.24
C PRO A 416 -11.26 -0.58 -22.68
N SER A 417 -10.27 -0.27 -23.51
CA SER A 417 -9.11 0.54 -23.13
C SER A 417 -9.51 1.98 -22.78
N MET A 418 -10.46 2.55 -23.52
CA MET A 418 -11.03 3.86 -23.20
C MET A 418 -11.82 3.84 -21.89
N MET A 419 -12.55 2.75 -21.61
CA MET A 419 -13.29 2.58 -20.36
C MET A 419 -12.36 2.43 -19.16
N ALA A 420 -11.30 1.61 -19.26
CA ALA A 420 -10.30 1.48 -18.21
C ALA A 420 -9.59 2.81 -17.91
N LEU A 421 -9.29 3.59 -18.95
CA LEU A 421 -8.77 4.95 -18.79
C LEU A 421 -9.78 5.89 -18.13
N ALA A 422 -11.03 5.91 -18.61
CA ALA A 422 -12.07 6.75 -18.05
C ALA A 422 -12.28 6.44 -16.56
N LEU A 423 -12.27 5.16 -16.19
CA LEU A 423 -12.31 4.71 -14.79
C LEU A 423 -11.08 5.18 -14.01
N THR A 424 -9.87 5.04 -14.58
CA THR A 424 -8.64 5.51 -13.94
C THR A 424 -8.68 7.02 -13.69
N ILE A 425 -9.06 7.81 -14.70
CA ILE A 425 -9.23 9.27 -14.57
C ILE A 425 -10.31 9.58 -13.53
N ALA A 426 -11.42 8.86 -13.55
CA ALA A 426 -12.50 9.06 -12.59
C ALA A 426 -12.05 8.78 -11.16
N PHE A 427 -11.38 7.66 -10.88
CA PHE A 427 -10.87 7.33 -9.56
C PHE A 427 -9.86 8.36 -9.05
N TRP A 428 -8.89 8.75 -9.88
CA TRP A 428 -7.92 9.78 -9.51
C TRP A 428 -8.56 11.17 -9.33
N SER A 429 -9.54 11.52 -10.17
CA SER A 429 -10.28 12.78 -10.02
C SER A 429 -11.10 12.79 -8.74
N LEU A 430 -11.80 11.69 -8.42
CA LEU A 430 -12.52 11.56 -7.15
C LEU A 430 -11.58 11.71 -5.96
N TYR A 431 -10.43 11.05 -5.97
CA TYR A 431 -9.42 11.18 -4.91
C TYR A 431 -8.87 12.61 -4.77
N ILE A 432 -8.51 13.26 -5.89
CA ILE A 432 -7.95 14.62 -5.87
C ILE A 432 -9.01 15.67 -5.50
N LEU A 433 -10.26 15.45 -5.88
CA LEU A 433 -11.38 16.34 -5.58
C LEU A 433 -11.96 16.12 -4.18
N ASP A 434 -11.70 14.97 -3.54
CA ASP A 434 -12.21 14.66 -2.20
C ASP A 434 -11.87 15.73 -1.15
N PRO A 435 -10.63 16.24 -1.03
CA PRO A 435 -10.33 17.36 -0.14
C PRO A 435 -11.10 18.66 -0.45
N LEU A 436 -11.61 18.80 -1.68
CA LEU A 436 -12.38 19.96 -2.13
C LEU A 436 -13.88 19.76 -1.97
N LEU A 437 -14.34 18.51 -1.82
CA LEU A 437 -15.71 18.21 -1.46
C LEU A 437 -15.83 18.43 0.05
N PRO A 438 -16.64 19.39 0.51
CA PRO A 438 -16.96 19.50 1.93
C PRO A 438 -17.86 18.33 2.31
N LEU A 439 -17.30 17.13 2.39
CA LEU A 439 -17.89 16.04 3.14
C LEU A 439 -17.83 16.48 4.59
N THR A 440 -18.94 17.08 5.02
CA THR A 440 -19.23 17.39 6.41
C THR A 440 -19.26 16.07 7.17
N SER A 441 -18.08 15.54 7.53
CA SER A 441 -17.91 14.77 8.76
C SER A 441 -18.06 15.75 9.93
N THR A 442 -19.25 16.34 10.02
CA THR A 442 -19.78 16.95 11.22
C THR A 442 -20.35 15.82 12.06
N SER A 443 -19.49 14.89 12.51
CA SER A 443 -19.74 14.44 13.87
C SER A 443 -19.60 15.71 14.70
N PRO A 444 -20.65 16.15 15.42
CA PRO A 444 -20.59 17.35 16.23
C PRO A 444 -19.53 17.10 17.31
N HIS A 445 -18.29 17.48 17.02
CA HIS A 445 -17.23 17.41 18.01
C HIS A 445 -17.66 18.31 19.16
N PRO A 446 -17.61 17.80 20.41
CA PRO A 446 -17.98 18.61 21.55
C PRO A 446 -17.14 19.89 21.54
N THR A 447 -17.80 21.04 21.64
CA THR A 447 -17.10 22.32 21.73
C THR A 447 -16.26 22.32 23.01
N PRO A 448 -14.96 22.66 22.93
CA PRO A 448 -14.13 22.69 24.12
C PRO A 448 -14.66 23.76 25.09
N HIS A 449 -14.72 23.41 26.36
CA HIS A 449 -14.96 24.34 27.45
C HIS A 449 -13.62 24.87 27.93
N LEU A 450 -13.34 26.16 27.72
CA LEU A 450 -12.06 26.81 28.02
C LEU A 450 -12.19 27.77 29.20
N ASP A 451 -11.24 27.74 30.14
CA ASP A 451 -11.12 28.79 31.17
C ASP A 451 -10.41 30.03 30.59
N THR A 452 -11.16 30.86 29.87
CA THR A 452 -10.64 32.11 29.30
C THR A 452 -10.39 33.21 30.33
N SER A 453 -10.88 33.01 31.57
CA SER A 453 -10.70 33.96 32.68
C SER A 453 -9.35 33.82 33.39
N TYR A 454 -8.66 32.70 33.18
CA TYR A 454 -7.38 32.42 33.83
C TYR A 454 -6.26 33.36 33.39
N GLN A 455 -5.51 33.88 34.36
CA GLN A 455 -4.31 34.68 34.15
C GLN A 455 -3.08 33.87 34.53
N PHE A 456 -2.23 33.58 33.54
CA PHE A 456 -0.99 32.83 33.72
C PHE A 456 0.12 33.71 34.31
N ARG A 457 1.07 33.08 35.03
CA ARG A 457 2.23 33.76 35.64
C ARG A 457 3.54 33.57 34.86
N SER A 458 3.64 32.48 34.10
CA SER A 458 4.73 32.17 33.19
C SER A 458 4.15 31.76 31.83
N VAL A 459 4.96 31.88 30.78
CA VAL A 459 4.51 31.58 29.41
C VAL A 459 4.57 30.07 29.12
N LEU A 460 5.70 29.43 29.43
CA LEU A 460 5.89 28.00 29.20
C LEU A 460 6.58 27.34 30.38
N ASP A 461 5.98 26.26 30.89
CA ASP A 461 6.65 25.31 31.78
C ASP A 461 7.01 24.03 31.00
N ILE A 462 8.20 23.49 31.22
CA ILE A 462 8.62 22.17 30.72
C ILE A 462 8.73 21.24 31.93
N VAL A 463 7.82 20.28 32.01
CA VAL A 463 7.68 19.32 33.10
C VAL A 463 8.28 17.99 32.67
N ILE A 464 9.34 17.56 33.35
CA ILE A 464 10.06 16.33 33.05
C ILE A 464 9.86 15.32 34.18
N ASN A 465 9.38 14.12 33.83
CA ASN A 465 9.39 12.97 34.74
C ASN A 465 10.64 12.11 34.52
N THR A 466 11.39 11.84 35.59
CA THR A 466 12.57 10.97 35.58
C THR A 466 12.48 9.91 36.68
N TYR A 467 13.05 8.73 36.44
CA TYR A 467 13.32 7.75 37.45
C TYR A 467 14.82 7.67 37.70
N SER A 468 15.55 6.89 36.90
CA SER A 468 16.98 6.61 37.09
C SER A 468 17.87 7.18 35.98
N GLU A 469 17.33 8.04 35.11
CA GLU A 469 18.10 8.66 34.05
C GLU A 469 19.17 9.59 34.62
N ALA A 470 20.38 9.54 34.04
CA ALA A 470 21.47 10.42 34.46
C ALA A 470 21.16 11.88 34.08
N PRO A 471 21.60 12.88 34.88
CA PRO A 471 21.40 14.30 34.55
C PRO A 471 21.92 14.68 33.16
N SER A 472 23.02 14.07 32.72
CA SER A 472 23.57 14.26 31.37
C SER A 472 22.60 13.86 30.25
N VAL A 473 21.80 12.80 30.44
CA VAL A 473 20.78 12.36 29.49
C VAL A 473 19.65 13.40 29.41
N ILE A 474 19.20 13.90 30.57
CA ILE A 474 18.18 14.95 30.64
C ILE A 474 18.67 16.21 29.90
N ILE A 475 19.89 16.65 30.15
CA ILE A 475 20.48 17.83 29.49
C ILE A 475 20.59 17.62 27.98
N SER A 476 21.01 16.43 27.53
CA SER A 476 21.14 16.12 26.10
C SER A 476 19.80 16.18 25.35
N ASN A 477 18.69 15.83 26.01
CA ASN A 477 17.35 15.90 25.45
C ASN A 477 16.74 17.30 25.58
N LEU A 478 17.04 18.00 26.67
CA LEU A 478 16.46 19.32 26.97
C LEU A 478 17.14 20.44 26.17
N SER A 479 18.45 20.38 25.95
CA SER A 479 19.19 21.45 25.29
C SER A 479 18.65 21.79 23.88
N PRO A 480 18.37 20.80 23.01
CA PRO A 480 17.80 21.10 21.70
C PRO A 480 16.37 21.67 21.79
N ILE A 481 15.55 21.24 22.77
CA ILE A 481 14.21 21.80 23.02
C ILE A 481 14.30 23.28 23.41
N LEU A 482 15.17 23.61 24.37
CA LEU A 482 15.36 24.98 24.84
C LEU A 482 15.92 25.90 23.74
N SER A 483 16.70 25.36 22.81
CA SER A 483 17.23 26.09 21.66
C SER A 483 16.26 26.19 20.47
N HIS A 484 15.12 25.49 20.51
CA HIS A 484 14.20 25.43 19.38
C HIS A 484 13.56 26.81 19.12
N PRO A 485 13.44 27.28 17.86
CA PRO A 485 12.94 28.63 17.54
C PRO A 485 11.54 28.95 18.11
N SER A 486 10.65 27.96 18.17
CA SER A 486 9.30 28.12 18.75
C SER A 486 9.28 28.14 20.29
N ILE A 487 10.37 27.75 20.95
CA ILE A 487 10.44 27.56 22.41
C ILE A 487 11.34 28.57 23.08
N SER A 488 12.54 28.82 22.52
CA SER A 488 13.55 29.71 23.10
C SER A 488 13.02 31.11 23.45
N PRO A 489 12.21 31.78 22.59
CA PRO A 489 11.67 33.12 22.91
C PRO A 489 10.70 33.14 24.10
N LEU A 490 10.17 31.98 24.49
CA LEU A 490 9.20 31.87 25.58
C LEU A 490 9.86 31.82 26.96
N ASN A 491 11.20 31.71 27.01
CA ASN A 491 12.01 31.59 28.23
C ASN A 491 11.41 30.56 29.21
N PRO A 492 11.34 29.28 28.81
CA PRO A 492 10.60 28.26 29.55
C PRO A 492 11.21 27.99 30.92
N ARG A 493 10.34 27.71 31.90
CA ARG A 493 10.74 27.25 33.22
C ARG A 493 10.77 25.72 33.25
N VAL A 494 11.89 25.13 33.62
CA VAL A 494 12.06 23.67 33.68
C VAL A 494 11.76 23.17 35.09
N VAL A 495 10.83 22.22 35.21
CA VAL A 495 10.42 21.58 36.46
C VAL A 495 10.65 20.07 36.33
N ILE A 496 11.50 19.51 37.18
CA ILE A 496 11.83 18.08 37.16
C ILE A 496 11.17 17.38 38.34
N TYR A 497 10.49 16.28 38.07
CA TYR A 497 10.03 15.33 39.09
C TYR A 497 10.84 14.05 38.97
N THR A 498 11.53 13.67 40.05
CA THR A 498 12.22 12.38 40.13
C THR A 498 11.44 11.39 40.99
N LYS A 499 11.32 10.16 40.50
CA LYS A 499 10.71 9.03 41.22
C LYS A 499 11.74 8.10 41.87
N HIS A 500 13.04 8.40 41.76
CA HIS A 500 14.07 7.60 42.38
C HIS A 500 14.25 7.98 43.85
N PRO A 501 14.04 7.06 44.80
CA PRO A 501 13.93 7.38 46.22
C PRO A 501 15.22 7.98 46.81
N ASN A 502 16.37 7.68 46.21
CA ASN A 502 17.68 8.15 46.66
C ASN A 502 18.27 9.24 45.74
N ALA A 503 17.45 9.90 44.93
CA ALA A 503 17.94 10.96 44.05
C ALA A 503 18.45 12.17 44.86
N ASN A 504 19.64 12.67 44.51
CA ASN A 504 20.15 13.91 45.08
C ASN A 504 19.55 15.10 44.33
N LEU A 505 18.49 15.70 44.89
CA LEU A 505 17.73 16.77 44.23
C LEU A 505 18.57 18.02 43.97
N THR A 506 19.47 18.38 44.88
CA THR A 506 20.36 19.55 44.73
C THR A 506 21.35 19.35 43.59
N LEU A 507 21.93 18.16 43.50
CA LEU A 507 22.83 17.81 42.39
C LEU A 507 22.09 17.82 41.06
N LEU A 508 20.92 17.15 41.01
CA LEU A 508 20.09 17.10 39.82
C LEU A 508 19.70 18.52 39.36
N GLN A 509 19.29 19.38 40.29
CA GLN A 509 18.96 20.78 39.99
C GLN A 509 20.15 21.57 39.47
N ALA A 510 21.32 21.43 40.13
CA ALA A 510 22.54 22.15 39.76
C ALA A 510 23.07 21.73 38.39
N GLU A 511 23.03 20.43 38.09
CA GLU A 511 23.53 19.90 36.82
C GLU A 511 22.58 20.21 35.65
N THR A 512 21.26 20.07 35.83
CA THR A 512 20.30 20.32 34.76
C THR A 512 19.92 21.78 34.58
N GLY A 513 20.23 22.65 35.55
CA GLY A 513 19.77 24.04 35.58
C GLY A 513 18.25 24.17 35.74
N ALA A 514 17.59 23.17 36.33
CA ALA A 514 16.15 23.19 36.52
C ALA A 514 15.74 24.27 37.53
N ALA A 515 14.61 24.93 37.28
CA ALA A 515 14.07 25.92 38.21
C ALA A 515 13.58 25.25 39.50
N GLU A 516 13.00 24.05 39.38
CA GLU A 516 12.49 23.27 40.50
C GLU A 516 12.78 21.77 40.28
N VAL A 517 13.12 21.06 41.36
CA VAL A 517 13.29 19.61 41.37
C VAL A 517 12.56 19.02 42.57
N HIS A 518 11.66 18.06 42.31
CA HIS A 518 10.77 17.48 43.31
C HIS A 518 10.90 15.96 43.35
N LEU A 519 10.93 15.37 44.55
CA LEU A 519 10.86 13.92 44.75
C LEU A 519 9.39 13.46 44.78
N ARG A 520 9.08 12.36 44.08
CA ARG A 520 7.77 11.71 44.07
C ARG A 520 7.87 10.21 44.37
N PRO A 521 6.83 9.61 44.96
CA PRO A 521 6.74 8.16 45.08
C PRO A 521 6.65 7.51 43.68
N ASN A 522 7.21 6.31 43.54
CA ASN A 522 7.18 5.57 42.28
C ASN A 522 5.82 4.86 42.06
N VAL A 523 4.77 5.66 41.84
CA VAL A 523 3.38 5.20 41.60
C VAL A 523 2.78 5.92 40.39
N GLY A 524 1.90 5.27 39.62
CA GLY A 524 1.13 5.89 38.54
C GLY A 524 1.94 6.34 37.32
N ARG A 525 3.13 5.75 37.11
CA ARG A 525 4.07 6.05 36.01
C ARG A 525 4.25 7.56 35.74
N GLU A 526 4.42 7.99 34.49
CA GLU A 526 4.49 9.40 34.11
C GLU A 526 3.17 10.14 34.36
N GLY A 527 2.03 9.45 34.19
CA GLY A 527 0.72 10.06 34.27
C GLY A 527 0.42 10.69 35.63
N GLU A 528 0.80 10.03 36.72
CA GLU A 528 0.65 10.57 38.07
C GLU A 528 1.48 11.83 38.28
N THR A 529 2.71 11.89 37.73
CA THR A 529 3.54 13.10 37.81
C THR A 529 2.86 14.27 37.14
N TYR A 530 2.31 14.06 35.95
CA TYR A 530 1.65 15.12 35.18
C TYR A 530 0.36 15.58 35.86
N LEU A 531 -0.48 14.65 36.32
CA LEU A 531 -1.68 14.97 37.12
C LEU A 531 -1.31 15.72 38.41
N HIS A 532 -0.25 15.29 39.10
CA HIS A 532 0.24 15.95 40.30
C HIS A 532 0.69 17.38 39.99
N HIS A 533 1.43 17.61 38.91
CA HIS A 533 1.84 18.95 38.50
C HIS A 533 0.63 19.84 38.21
N ILE A 534 -0.36 19.33 37.47
CA ILE A 534 -1.60 20.07 37.16
C ILE A 534 -2.32 20.47 38.46
N LEU A 535 -2.48 19.53 39.40
CA LEU A 535 -3.21 19.75 40.64
C LEU A 535 -2.47 20.68 41.61
N SER A 536 -1.17 20.49 41.79
CA SER A 536 -0.34 21.29 42.71
C SER A 536 -0.03 22.68 42.18
N SER A 537 -0.09 22.86 40.85
CA SER A 537 0.12 24.14 40.18
C SER A 537 -1.18 24.77 39.69
N TRP A 538 -2.35 24.27 40.05
CA TRP A 538 -3.65 24.68 39.47
C TRP A 538 -3.83 26.19 39.31
N ASP A 539 -3.50 26.96 40.35
CA ASP A 539 -3.65 28.43 40.38
C ASP A 539 -2.45 29.19 39.80
N LYS A 540 -1.38 28.49 39.43
CA LYS A 540 -0.10 29.03 38.94
C LYS A 540 0.43 28.32 37.68
N LEU A 541 -0.44 27.64 36.92
CA LEU A 541 -0.10 27.03 35.64
C LEU A 541 0.49 28.08 34.68
N ALA A 542 1.51 27.69 33.93
CA ALA A 542 1.99 28.47 32.80
C ALA A 542 0.92 28.56 31.70
N ARG A 543 1.02 29.53 30.79
CA ARG A 543 0.11 29.62 29.63
C ARG A 543 0.05 28.29 28.88
N HIS A 544 1.21 27.67 28.68
CA HIS A 544 1.36 26.30 28.18
C HIS A 544 2.25 25.48 29.10
N THR A 545 1.98 24.19 29.20
CA THR A 545 2.86 23.23 29.88
C THR A 545 3.21 22.10 28.91
N MET A 546 4.51 21.85 28.75
CA MET A 546 5.06 20.75 27.96
C MET A 546 5.42 19.62 28.91
N PHE A 547 4.78 18.46 28.76
CA PHE A 547 5.02 17.27 29.57
C PHE A 547 5.90 16.29 28.79
N LEU A 548 7.02 15.89 29.40
CA LEU A 548 8.04 15.04 28.78
C LEU A 548 8.55 13.96 29.73
N GLN A 549 8.97 12.85 29.14
CA GLN A 549 9.83 11.88 29.79
C GLN A 549 11.28 12.37 29.73
N ALA A 550 12.10 11.97 30.71
CA ALA A 550 13.53 12.27 30.72
C ALA A 550 14.25 11.76 29.47
N GLU A 551 13.83 10.61 28.95
CA GLU A 551 14.25 10.08 27.67
C GLU A 551 13.13 10.22 26.63
N VAL A 552 13.38 11.05 25.60
CA VAL A 552 12.42 11.25 24.52
C VAL A 552 12.40 10.00 23.62
N HIS A 553 11.34 9.22 23.73
CA HIS A 553 11.08 8.14 22.78
C HIS A 553 10.73 8.70 21.39
N ASN A 554 11.56 8.40 20.39
CA ASN A 554 11.44 8.86 19.01
C ASN A 554 11.63 10.38 18.83
N PRO A 555 12.86 10.90 19.06
CA PRO A 555 13.13 12.34 19.00
C PRO A 555 12.80 12.98 17.66
N SER A 556 12.87 12.23 16.55
CA SER A 556 12.50 12.72 15.21
C SER A 556 11.06 13.25 15.12
N PHE A 557 10.09 12.58 15.76
CA PHE A 557 8.70 13.04 15.78
C PHE A 557 8.53 14.26 16.67
N LEU A 558 9.18 14.27 17.84
CA LEU A 558 9.16 15.41 18.75
C LEU A 558 9.66 16.68 18.04
N TRP A 559 10.81 16.63 17.35
CA TRP A 559 11.37 17.80 16.66
C TRP A 559 10.44 18.33 15.58
N LYS A 560 9.85 17.43 14.79
CA LYS A 560 8.89 17.81 13.76
C LYS A 560 7.67 18.51 14.36
N ARG A 561 7.14 17.98 15.47
CA ARG A 561 5.96 18.54 16.16
C ARG A 561 6.25 19.86 16.84
N LEU A 562 7.43 20.04 17.42
CA LEU A 562 7.82 21.34 17.99
C LEU A 562 7.81 22.46 16.94
N GLY A 563 8.06 22.16 15.67
CA GLY A 563 7.90 23.10 14.55
C GLY A 563 6.45 23.54 14.31
N GLU A 564 5.47 22.75 14.74
CA GLU A 564 4.03 23.04 14.62
C GLU A 564 3.49 23.81 15.83
N PHE A 565 4.28 23.94 16.91
CA PHE A 565 3.86 24.64 18.12
C PHE A 565 3.81 26.17 17.91
N ASP A 566 2.60 26.72 17.97
CA ASP A 566 2.31 28.15 18.03
C ASP A 566 1.73 28.48 19.41
N ALA A 567 2.45 29.25 20.22
CA ALA A 567 2.05 29.55 21.59
C ALA A 567 0.82 30.47 21.71
N GLU A 568 0.35 31.07 20.61
CA GLU A 568 -0.90 31.86 20.61
C GLU A 568 -2.13 31.02 20.25
N LYS A 569 -1.94 29.95 19.46
CA LYS A 569 -3.05 29.17 18.92
C LYS A 569 -3.16 27.78 19.52
N THR A 570 -2.05 27.15 19.86
CA THR A 570 -2.02 25.75 20.24
C THR A 570 -2.79 25.55 21.53
N GLY A 571 -3.85 24.76 21.49
CA GLY A 571 -4.55 24.33 22.69
C GLY A 571 -3.95 23.05 23.25
N MET A 572 -3.76 22.04 22.41
CA MET A 572 -3.02 20.82 22.76
C MET A 572 -2.24 20.33 21.55
N LEU A 573 -1.06 19.78 21.79
CA LEU A 573 -0.19 19.19 20.78
C LEU A 573 0.50 17.95 21.34
N SER A 574 0.16 16.78 20.83
CA SER A 574 0.90 15.54 21.03
C SER A 574 2.29 15.64 20.39
N LEU A 575 3.33 15.36 21.17
CA LEU A 575 4.73 15.33 20.73
C LEU A 575 5.19 13.91 20.41
N GLY A 576 4.42 12.90 20.82
CA GLY A 576 4.68 11.50 20.53
C GLY A 576 4.31 11.09 19.11
N LEU A 577 4.59 9.83 18.80
CA LEU A 577 4.11 9.19 17.58
C LEU A 577 2.58 9.24 17.57
N GLN A 578 1.97 9.63 16.45
CA GLN A 578 0.52 9.52 16.31
C GLN A 578 0.15 8.03 16.31
N SER A 579 -0.45 7.56 17.40
CA SER A 579 -0.94 6.19 17.55
C SER A 579 -2.26 5.92 16.80
N GLY A 580 -2.69 6.85 15.95
CA GLY A 580 -3.98 6.82 15.27
C GLY A 580 -5.12 7.35 16.15
N SER A 581 -6.35 7.14 15.68
CA SER A 581 -7.55 7.24 16.50
C SER A 581 -8.16 5.86 16.67
N CYS A 582 -8.99 5.69 17.69
CA CYS A 582 -9.67 4.45 17.99
C CYS A 582 -11.16 4.73 18.24
N GLU A 583 -12.02 3.75 18.03
CA GLU A 583 -13.42 3.86 18.47
C GLU A 583 -13.46 3.92 20.00
N CYS A 584 -14.11 4.94 20.57
CA CYS A 584 -13.99 5.20 22.00
C CYS A 584 -14.48 4.05 22.88
N SER A 585 -15.54 3.36 22.44
CA SER A 585 -16.13 2.23 23.18
C SER A 585 -15.25 0.97 23.20
N ARG A 586 -14.30 0.86 22.26
CA ARG A 586 -13.42 -0.30 22.03
C ARG A 586 -12.02 0.15 21.64
N CYS A 587 -11.47 1.07 22.43
CA CYS A 587 -10.23 1.74 22.05
C CYS A 587 -9.01 0.81 22.12
N GLY A 588 -8.12 0.92 21.13
CA GLY A 588 -6.84 0.22 21.08
C GLY A 588 -5.84 0.93 20.17
N ASP A 589 -4.58 0.50 20.20
CA ASP A 589 -3.54 1.03 19.31
C ASP A 589 -2.94 -0.06 18.40
N VAL A 590 -2.21 0.40 17.37
CA VAL A 590 -1.52 -0.46 16.40
C VAL A 590 -0.38 -1.30 17.00
N TYR A 591 -0.06 -1.12 18.28
CA TYR A 591 0.96 -1.85 19.01
C TYR A 591 0.37 -2.96 19.90
N GLY A 592 -0.92 -3.23 19.76
CA GLY A 592 -1.62 -4.29 20.47
C GLY A 592 -2.09 -3.90 21.87
N TRP A 593 -2.02 -2.63 22.27
CA TRP A 593 -2.69 -2.18 23.48
C TRP A 593 -4.20 -2.07 23.24
N VAL A 594 -4.99 -2.51 24.21
CA VAL A 594 -6.46 -2.45 24.18
C VAL A 594 -6.96 -1.92 25.51
N ASP A 595 -7.90 -0.97 25.48
CA ASP A 595 -8.58 -0.43 26.66
C ASP A 595 -9.65 -1.41 27.18
N GLY A 596 -9.20 -2.54 27.73
CA GLY A 596 -10.10 -3.58 28.23
C GLY A 596 -11.05 -3.13 29.35
N ARG A 597 -10.80 -1.98 29.99
CA ARG A 597 -11.65 -1.42 31.06
C ARG A 597 -12.50 -0.24 30.62
N LYS A 598 -12.39 0.21 29.37
CA LYS A 598 -13.08 1.42 28.90
C LYS A 598 -12.69 2.69 29.68
N ALA A 599 -11.46 2.76 30.18
CA ALA A 599 -10.96 3.94 30.90
C ALA A 599 -11.01 5.21 30.02
N ILE A 600 -10.77 5.08 28.71
CA ILE A 600 -10.89 6.17 27.75
C ILE A 600 -12.34 6.66 27.66
N SER A 601 -13.31 5.75 27.59
CA SER A 601 -14.74 6.06 27.60
C SER A 601 -15.15 6.77 28.89
N GLU A 602 -14.70 6.27 30.04
CA GLU A 602 -15.00 6.88 31.34
C GLU A 602 -14.42 8.30 31.49
N VAL A 603 -13.18 8.50 31.00
CA VAL A 603 -12.55 9.84 30.96
C VAL A 603 -13.34 10.76 30.05
N TYR A 604 -13.72 10.29 28.86
CA TYR A 604 -14.50 11.08 27.91
C TYR A 604 -15.82 11.53 28.53
N GLU A 605 -16.58 10.60 29.12
CA GLU A 605 -17.88 10.89 29.72
C GLU A 605 -17.79 11.93 30.83
N ARG A 606 -16.69 11.93 31.59
CA ARG A 606 -16.44 12.93 32.65
C ARG A 606 -16.00 14.28 32.12
N VAL A 607 -15.21 14.30 31.05
CA VAL A 607 -14.69 15.53 30.45
C VAL A 607 -15.79 16.27 29.68
N TYR A 608 -16.62 15.52 28.96
CA TYR A 608 -17.62 16.08 28.04
C TYR A 608 -19.04 16.07 28.61
N GLY A 609 -19.34 15.24 29.61
CA GLY A 609 -20.70 15.09 30.14
C GLY A 609 -21.64 14.28 29.23
N ASP A 610 -21.11 13.74 28.13
CA ASP A 610 -21.83 13.00 27.10
C ASP A 610 -21.29 11.58 26.98
N LYS A 611 -22.12 10.66 26.47
CA LYS A 611 -21.68 9.30 26.17
C LYS A 611 -20.52 9.32 25.17
N CYS A 612 -19.58 8.40 25.36
CA CYS A 612 -18.48 8.32 24.41
C CYS A 612 -18.92 7.70 23.08
N GLU A 613 -19.07 8.56 22.07
CA GLU A 613 -19.49 8.19 20.73
C GLU A 613 -18.44 8.63 19.71
N GLY A 614 -18.11 7.73 18.78
CA GLY A 614 -17.16 7.98 17.70
C GLY A 614 -15.71 7.76 18.09
N ARG A 615 -14.82 8.40 17.33
CA ARG A 615 -13.38 8.13 17.38
C ARG A 615 -12.65 9.15 18.23
N VAL A 616 -11.64 8.68 18.96
CA VAL A 616 -10.77 9.51 19.81
C VAL A 616 -9.31 9.37 19.40
N GLY A 617 -8.63 10.51 19.25
CA GLY A 617 -7.20 10.55 18.99
C GLY A 617 -6.38 10.06 20.19
N LEU A 618 -5.42 9.16 19.93
CA LEU A 618 -4.53 8.63 20.97
C LEU A 618 -3.19 9.37 21.03
N THR A 619 -2.69 9.59 22.24
CA THR A 619 -1.35 10.15 22.50
C THR A 619 -0.36 9.06 22.87
N TYR A 620 0.55 8.69 21.97
CA TYR A 620 1.54 7.66 22.33
C TYR A 620 2.59 8.21 23.31
N LYS A 621 2.93 7.44 24.35
CA LYS A 621 3.98 7.71 25.35
C LYS A 621 3.79 8.97 26.22
N GLY A 622 2.60 9.59 26.19
CA GLY A 622 2.26 10.67 27.11
C GLY A 622 3.12 11.93 27.01
N GLN A 623 3.73 12.23 25.85
CA GLN A 623 4.49 13.46 25.64
C GLN A 623 3.63 14.46 24.85
N PHE A 624 3.34 15.63 25.44
CA PHE A 624 2.43 16.60 24.84
C PHE A 624 2.63 18.01 25.41
N ILE A 625 2.12 19.02 24.70
CA ILE A 625 1.96 20.40 25.17
C ILE A 625 0.46 20.65 25.35
N ALA A 626 0.06 21.32 26.43
CA ALA A 626 -1.33 21.74 26.64
C ALA A 626 -1.41 23.16 27.20
N SER A 627 -2.45 23.90 26.80
CA SER A 627 -2.77 25.23 27.32
C SER A 627 -3.40 25.13 28.71
N ALA A 628 -3.14 26.12 29.57
CA ALA A 628 -3.82 26.24 30.85
C ALA A 628 -5.33 26.43 30.69
N ARG A 629 -5.77 27.07 29.60
CA ARG A 629 -7.20 27.29 29.32
C ARG A 629 -7.95 25.97 29.16
N ARG A 630 -7.38 25.02 28.42
CA ARG A 630 -7.92 23.66 28.26
C ARG A 630 -7.80 22.85 29.53
N MET A 631 -6.60 22.83 30.14
CA MET A 631 -6.40 22.10 31.38
C MET A 631 -7.43 22.50 32.44
N ARG A 632 -7.62 23.81 32.64
CA ARG A 632 -8.55 24.33 33.63
C ARG A 632 -10.02 24.20 33.21
N GLY A 633 -10.29 24.29 31.92
CA GLY A 633 -11.62 24.17 31.34
C GLY A 633 -12.33 22.84 31.60
N VAL A 634 -11.56 21.75 31.78
CA VAL A 634 -12.05 20.42 32.16
C VAL A 634 -12.57 20.36 33.60
N GLY A 635 -12.08 21.25 34.47
CA GLY A 635 -12.41 21.28 35.90
C GLY A 635 -11.48 20.40 36.74
N LYS A 636 -11.10 20.95 37.90
CA LYS A 636 -10.11 20.34 38.81
C LYS A 636 -10.50 18.94 39.29
N GLY A 637 -11.79 18.72 39.55
CA GLY A 637 -12.30 17.45 40.10
C GLY A 637 -12.06 16.24 39.20
N VAL A 638 -11.97 16.42 37.87
CA VAL A 638 -11.66 15.31 36.94
C VAL A 638 -10.21 14.84 37.14
N TYR A 639 -9.27 15.79 37.28
CA TYR A 639 -7.86 15.49 37.56
C TYR A 639 -7.67 14.87 38.95
N GLU A 640 -8.40 15.36 39.96
CA GLU A 640 -8.38 14.78 41.31
C GLU A 640 -8.84 13.33 41.28
N TRP A 641 -9.95 13.04 40.60
CA TRP A 641 -10.44 11.68 40.43
C TRP A 641 -9.42 10.75 39.74
N LEU A 642 -8.82 11.21 38.63
CA LEU A 642 -7.80 10.43 37.92
C LEU A 642 -6.58 10.16 38.80
N TRP A 643 -6.10 11.18 39.50
CA TRP A 643 -4.93 11.09 40.36
C TRP A 643 -5.20 10.15 41.55
N GLU A 644 -6.36 10.26 42.20
CA GLU A 644 -6.76 9.36 43.27
C GLU A 644 -6.88 7.91 42.78
N GLY A 645 -7.44 7.71 41.58
CA GLY A 645 -7.49 6.40 40.94
C GLY A 645 -6.11 5.77 40.77
N MET A 646 -5.14 6.55 40.28
CA MET A 646 -3.75 6.11 40.12
C MET A 646 -3.07 5.77 41.45
N VAL A 647 -3.24 6.62 42.47
CA VAL A 647 -2.52 6.48 43.74
C VAL A 647 -3.16 5.43 44.67
N LYS A 648 -4.49 5.42 44.79
CA LYS A 648 -5.22 4.55 45.75
C LYS A 648 -5.68 3.24 45.13
N GLY A 649 -5.98 3.23 43.83
CA GLY A 649 -6.72 2.14 43.19
C GLY A 649 -5.89 0.97 42.66
N GLY A 650 -4.56 1.00 42.80
CA GLY A 650 -3.68 0.02 42.13
C GLY A 650 -3.86 0.05 40.61
N MET A 651 -4.27 1.18 40.05
CA MET A 651 -4.63 1.35 38.64
C MET A 651 -3.46 1.06 37.67
N ASP A 652 -2.22 1.16 38.14
CA ASP A 652 -1.02 0.77 37.39
C ASP A 652 -0.90 -0.75 37.19
N GLU A 653 -1.28 -1.56 38.17
CA GLU A 653 -1.30 -3.04 38.02
C GLU A 653 -2.37 -3.50 37.02
N ASN A 654 -3.27 -2.60 36.67
CA ASN A 654 -4.55 -2.87 36.05
C ASN A 654 -4.69 -2.29 34.62
N GLY A 655 -3.63 -1.66 34.10
CA GLY A 655 -3.57 -1.12 32.73
C GLY A 655 -4.08 0.31 32.56
N THR A 656 -4.61 0.94 33.61
CA THR A 656 -5.21 2.28 33.52
C THR A 656 -4.17 3.38 33.34
N GLY A 657 -2.97 3.25 33.91
CA GLY A 657 -1.87 4.18 33.65
C GLY A 657 -1.56 4.30 32.16
N PHE A 658 -1.53 3.16 31.45
CA PHE A 658 -1.36 3.11 29.99
C PHE A 658 -2.52 3.72 29.21
N ALA A 659 -3.74 3.64 29.74
CA ALA A 659 -4.92 4.28 29.15
C ALA A 659 -4.84 5.80 29.28
N VAL A 660 -4.50 6.32 30.47
CA VAL A 660 -4.36 7.76 30.68
C VAL A 660 -3.21 8.33 29.83
N GLU A 661 -2.10 7.61 29.71
CA GLU A 661 -0.99 7.99 28.81
C GLU A 661 -1.45 8.17 27.36
N ARG A 662 -2.46 7.42 26.92
CA ARG A 662 -3.06 7.48 25.58
C ARG A 662 -4.24 8.44 25.47
N GLY A 663 -4.88 8.76 26.58
CA GLY A 663 -6.08 9.58 26.67
C GLY A 663 -5.85 11.07 26.89
N TRP A 664 -4.62 11.59 26.81
CA TRP A 664 -4.38 13.03 27.02
C TRP A 664 -5.12 13.91 26.02
N GLY A 665 -5.30 13.43 24.78
CA GLY A 665 -6.14 14.12 23.78
C GLY A 665 -7.57 14.30 24.28
N VAL A 666 -8.19 13.23 24.80
CA VAL A 666 -9.53 13.28 25.42
C VAL A 666 -9.54 14.24 26.60
N LEU A 667 -8.58 14.10 27.53
CA LEU A 667 -8.52 14.93 28.72
C LEU A 667 -8.33 16.42 28.40
N MET A 668 -7.62 16.77 27.34
CA MET A 668 -7.41 18.16 26.91
C MET A 668 -8.49 18.67 25.93
N GLN A 669 -9.61 17.96 25.83
CA GLN A 669 -10.73 18.25 24.94
C GLN A 669 -10.32 18.36 23.46
N CYS A 670 -9.41 17.49 23.04
CA CYS A 670 -8.71 17.49 21.75
C CYS A 670 -8.93 16.17 21.01
N VAL A 671 -10.20 15.82 20.79
CA VAL A 671 -10.61 14.50 20.31
C VAL A 671 -10.54 14.33 18.78
N ARG A 672 -10.34 15.42 18.01
CA ARG A 672 -10.38 15.40 16.54
C ARG A 672 -9.51 14.30 15.92
N ASP A 673 -10.09 13.57 14.98
CA ASP A 673 -9.41 12.52 14.24
C ASP A 673 -8.18 13.03 13.49
N GLY A 674 -7.07 12.27 13.60
CA GLY A 674 -5.90 12.41 12.73
C GLY A 674 -5.05 13.68 12.90
N MET A 675 -5.44 14.64 13.74
CA MET A 675 -4.63 15.80 14.06
C MET A 675 -3.82 15.55 15.33
N GLY A 676 -2.53 15.82 15.28
CA GLY A 676 -1.63 15.66 16.42
C GLY A 676 -1.85 16.73 17.48
N GLY A 677 -2.84 17.60 17.30
CA GLY A 677 -3.16 18.71 18.17
C GLY A 677 -4.42 19.45 17.72
N CYS A 678 -4.82 20.44 18.50
CA CYS A 678 -5.95 21.32 18.26
C CYS A 678 -5.61 22.73 18.74
N GLU A 679 -6.26 23.72 18.16
CA GLU A 679 -6.18 25.10 18.61
C GLU A 679 -7.10 25.34 19.82
N ASP A 680 -6.82 26.36 20.64
CA ASP A 680 -7.72 26.78 21.73
C ASP A 680 -9.10 27.18 21.20
#